data_AF-U7GGX8-F1
#
_entry.id   AF-U7GGX8-F1
#
_cell.length_a   1.000
_cell.length_b   1.000
_cell.length_c   1.000
_cell.angle_alpha   90.00
_cell.angle_beta   90.00
_cell.angle_gamma   90.00
#
_symmetry.space_group_name_H-M   'P 1'
#
loop_
_entity.id
_entity.type
_entity.pdbx_description
1 polymer ?
#
loop_
_entity_poly.entity_id
_entity_poly.type
_entity_poly.pdbx_seq_one_letter_code
_entity_poly.pdbx_strand_id
1 'polypeptide(L)'
;MALASTPGRIITTLIAIACLAGSWHLMNQGLEQMTETRQMQRLPATPLAALAEGPYLMEATVTDAPGARPAPYSGAPAVFYRYRLQERYRDSDGDTRLRTLESDQWGERFQVKDATGAATVNPETNQPGVDWNLRRTFNRQDGDLIYSEWALRPGDTAYVVGHFNREHREVRFDGLSGFSLPALISTGKLETNGGERLFSAGVRISIATGLLALGLALALTALKIHRLWVYILMVTIGVSGSLAWLGVSRLNQEWSAIATLYESRYQQLREGSASPLVQADIAALEQLIRLSTSGWLDRWMFRTIVEERLPAPELGDQTAALAAAAVEKKQPARLEYSIPVMVLTAGAGLLALFLMYLAIKGVKLKRLIEAVPTSSAAGLSFGLSELKGQIRADEQYPLLTDPLKNENCVAFYYKVEERSGSDKDEKWKTIESRKEQVPFWLEDDHGRVRVYPEGATIDYPKTHTHNRGDRRYTVRLLAPDVKVYCLGFAGLDNQRPDRLSVQQDSETPFLISSKDEDDIVLNRGARSFVSIAASLGLFLFTATSLLAADGRFSPDNLLLSALMVPLVLCLYLGVLHYNDMVFLKNRVNRARANIDTILQQRHDLWPMLENTVKAAMAHEKQLMARIVSLRAEPPASMESAANVERTLAREQAATQVLKARIEDYPEMKNHEVVGRFMAIMADTESYLALLRNSYTDSAMIYNTRIQTLPDLLLAWLFRFRPVSQFSKDGS
;
A
#
# COMPACT_ATOMS: atom_id res chain seq x y z
N MET A 1 -15.94 6.17 -10.47
CA MET A 1 -16.91 5.84 -11.53
C MET A 1 -16.30 4.96 -12.61
N ALA A 2 -15.17 5.31 -13.26
CA ALA A 2 -14.61 4.49 -14.35
C ALA A 2 -14.09 3.09 -13.93
N LEU A 3 -13.38 2.95 -12.81
CA LEU A 3 -12.71 1.69 -12.43
C LEU A 3 -13.65 0.52 -12.05
N ALA A 4 -14.86 0.80 -11.55
CA ALA A 4 -15.83 -0.22 -11.17
C ALA A 4 -16.71 -0.70 -12.35
N SER A 5 -16.66 0.01 -13.48
CA SER A 5 -17.35 -0.38 -14.70
C SER A 5 -16.68 -1.59 -15.35
N THR A 6 -17.42 -2.37 -16.14
CA THR A 6 -16.87 -3.45 -16.99
C THR A 6 -15.63 -3.04 -17.79
N PRO A 7 -15.60 -1.89 -18.50
CA PRO A 7 -14.37 -1.45 -19.19
C PRO A 7 -13.25 -1.08 -18.22
N GLY A 8 -13.56 -0.48 -17.07
CA GLY A 8 -12.58 -0.23 -16.01
C GLY A 8 -11.90 -1.50 -15.50
N ARG A 9 -12.66 -2.59 -15.37
CA ARG A 9 -12.15 -3.89 -14.92
C ARG A 9 -11.21 -4.54 -15.94
N ILE A 10 -11.53 -4.41 -17.23
CA ILE A 10 -10.65 -4.90 -18.31
C ILE A 10 -9.31 -4.17 -18.25
N ILE A 11 -9.34 -2.84 -18.12
CA ILE A 11 -8.13 -2.02 -18.00
C ILE A 11 -7.32 -2.42 -16.76
N THR A 12 -7.95 -2.57 -15.58
CA THR A 12 -7.22 -3.01 -14.37
C THR A 12 -6.61 -4.39 -14.52
N THR A 13 -7.28 -5.29 -15.23
CA THR A 13 -6.79 -6.66 -15.48
C THR A 13 -5.58 -6.63 -16.41
N LEU A 14 -5.63 -5.85 -17.50
CA LEU A 14 -4.51 -5.67 -18.42
C LEU A 14 -3.29 -5.06 -17.72
N ILE A 15 -3.51 -4.04 -16.86
CA ILE A 15 -2.44 -3.45 -16.06
C ILE A 15 -1.87 -4.48 -15.07
N ALA A 16 -2.72 -5.26 -14.41
CA ALA A 16 -2.26 -6.30 -13.49
C ALA A 16 -1.37 -7.33 -14.19
N ILE A 17 -1.78 -7.81 -15.37
CA ILE A 17 -1.01 -8.76 -16.18
C ILE A 17 0.32 -8.13 -16.62
N ALA A 18 0.30 -6.89 -17.10
CA ALA A 18 1.51 -6.17 -17.50
C ALA A 18 2.49 -5.99 -16.32
N CYS A 19 1.99 -5.64 -15.14
CA CYS A 19 2.81 -5.53 -13.92
C CYS A 19 3.41 -6.88 -13.51
N LEU A 20 2.64 -7.97 -13.54
CA LEU A 20 3.13 -9.31 -13.19
C LEU A 20 4.16 -9.82 -14.20
N ALA A 21 3.93 -9.62 -15.50
CA ALA A 21 4.87 -9.99 -16.55
C ALA A 21 6.16 -9.16 -16.49
N GLY A 22 6.03 -7.84 -16.31
CA GLY A 22 7.17 -6.95 -16.11
C GLY A 22 7.97 -7.28 -14.86
N SER A 23 7.28 -7.59 -13.76
CA SER A 23 7.90 -8.08 -12.52
C SER A 23 8.70 -9.36 -12.77
N TRP A 24 8.09 -10.39 -13.38
CA TRP A 24 8.77 -11.65 -13.69
C TRP A 24 10.02 -11.46 -14.54
N HIS A 25 9.92 -10.64 -15.60
CA HIS A 25 11.03 -10.38 -16.51
C HIS A 25 12.19 -9.66 -15.82
N LEU A 26 11.90 -8.53 -15.13
CA LEU A 26 12.91 -7.75 -14.43
C LEU A 26 13.53 -8.51 -13.26
N MET A 27 12.73 -9.32 -12.55
CA MET A 27 13.20 -10.15 -11.45
C MET A 27 14.21 -11.19 -11.94
N ASN A 28 13.89 -11.90 -13.03
CA ASN A 28 14.79 -12.91 -13.57
C ASN A 28 16.10 -12.30 -14.07
N GLN A 29 16.04 -11.20 -14.81
CA GLN A 29 17.25 -10.50 -15.28
C GLN A 29 18.09 -9.95 -14.13
N GLY A 30 17.45 -9.38 -13.11
CA GLY A 30 18.13 -8.85 -11.94
C GLY A 30 18.82 -9.95 -11.15
N LEU A 31 18.13 -11.06 -10.89
CA LEU A 31 18.68 -12.19 -10.14
C LEU A 31 19.79 -12.91 -10.90
N GLU A 32 19.65 -13.09 -12.21
CA GLU A 32 20.69 -13.67 -13.05
C GLU A 32 21.97 -12.83 -13.04
N GLN A 33 21.86 -11.53 -13.32
CA GLN A 33 23.01 -10.61 -13.30
C GLN A 33 23.68 -10.56 -11.91
N MET A 34 22.89 -10.63 -10.85
CA MET A 34 23.37 -10.67 -9.48
C MET A 34 24.15 -11.97 -9.19
N THR A 35 23.59 -13.12 -9.54
CA THR A 35 24.25 -14.43 -9.40
C THR A 35 25.55 -14.47 -10.19
N GLU A 36 25.55 -14.04 -11.46
CA GLU A 36 26.75 -13.95 -12.30
C GLU A 36 27.84 -13.10 -11.65
N THR A 37 27.46 -11.93 -11.12
CA THR A 37 28.42 -11.03 -10.49
C THR A 37 29.01 -11.62 -9.21
N ARG A 38 28.19 -12.30 -8.38
CA ARG A 38 28.67 -13.00 -7.19
C ARG A 38 29.58 -14.18 -7.54
N GLN A 39 29.28 -14.94 -8.60
CA GLN A 39 30.16 -16.03 -9.05
C GLN A 39 31.51 -15.51 -9.53
N MET A 40 31.53 -14.42 -10.30
CA MET A 40 32.78 -13.76 -10.67
C MET A 40 33.57 -13.30 -9.45
N GLN A 41 32.90 -12.81 -8.39
CA GLN A 41 33.55 -12.47 -7.11
C GLN A 41 34.09 -13.69 -6.34
N ARG A 42 33.72 -14.92 -6.70
CA ARG A 42 34.31 -16.16 -6.13
C ARG A 42 35.48 -16.73 -6.93
N LEU A 43 35.62 -16.42 -8.22
CA LEU A 43 36.70 -16.94 -9.08
C LEU A 43 38.05 -16.19 -8.94
N PRO A 44 39.16 -16.82 -8.54
CA PRO A 44 40.46 -16.15 -8.59
C PRO A 44 40.83 -15.76 -10.03
N ALA A 45 41.70 -14.76 -10.20
CA ALA A 45 42.31 -14.47 -11.49
C ALA A 45 43.36 -15.54 -11.78
N THR A 46 42.98 -16.56 -12.56
CA THR A 46 43.78 -17.75 -12.80
C THR A 46 44.92 -17.45 -13.77
N PRO A 47 46.18 -17.76 -13.41
CA PRO A 47 47.31 -17.65 -14.34
C PRO A 47 47.13 -18.56 -15.55
N LEU A 48 47.56 -18.12 -16.74
CA LEU A 48 47.36 -18.89 -17.99
C LEU A 48 48.03 -20.27 -17.96
N ALA A 49 49.13 -20.44 -17.22
CA ALA A 49 49.79 -21.74 -17.04
C ALA A 49 49.05 -22.68 -16.07
N ALA A 50 48.09 -22.16 -15.29
CA ALA A 50 47.26 -22.95 -14.37
C ALA A 50 45.91 -23.36 -14.98
N LEU A 51 45.64 -22.98 -16.23
CA LEU A 51 44.40 -23.33 -16.92
C LEU A 51 44.35 -24.83 -17.23
N ALA A 52 43.22 -25.44 -16.88
CA ALA A 52 42.83 -26.78 -17.28
C ALA A 52 41.49 -26.72 -18.01
N GLU A 53 40.91 -27.86 -18.40
CA GLU A 53 39.62 -27.86 -19.11
C GLU A 53 38.52 -27.30 -18.20
N GLY A 54 37.87 -26.20 -18.57
CA GLY A 54 36.78 -25.66 -17.74
C GLY A 54 36.62 -24.15 -17.79
N PRO A 55 35.67 -23.59 -17.03
CA PRO A 55 35.44 -22.15 -16.95
C PRO A 55 36.49 -21.47 -16.06
N TYR A 56 37.08 -20.37 -16.51
CA TYR A 56 38.07 -19.57 -15.76
C TYR A 56 37.85 -18.08 -15.88
N LEU A 57 38.31 -17.35 -14.87
CA LEU A 57 38.53 -15.91 -14.95
C LEU A 57 40.03 -15.67 -15.17
N MET A 58 40.38 -15.01 -16.26
CA MET A 58 41.76 -14.71 -16.63
C MET A 58 41.99 -13.20 -16.65
N GLU A 59 43.17 -12.77 -16.20
CA GLU A 59 43.65 -11.39 -16.35
C GLU A 59 44.94 -11.43 -17.17
N ALA A 60 44.89 -10.93 -18.40
CA ALA A 60 46.02 -11.04 -19.33
C ALA A 60 46.08 -9.84 -20.27
N THR A 61 47.27 -9.57 -20.82
CA THR A 61 47.49 -8.49 -21.78
C THR A 61 47.20 -8.99 -23.19
N VAL A 62 46.42 -8.24 -23.96
CA VAL A 62 46.16 -8.52 -25.37
C VAL A 62 47.45 -8.32 -26.16
N THR A 63 47.83 -9.31 -26.95
CA THR A 63 49.06 -9.28 -27.76
C THR A 63 48.76 -9.14 -29.25
N ASP A 64 49.80 -8.98 -30.07
CA ASP A 64 49.67 -8.85 -31.52
C ASP A 64 48.88 -10.02 -32.12
N ALA A 65 47.71 -9.71 -32.66
CA ALA A 65 46.89 -10.65 -33.40
C ALA A 65 47.10 -10.38 -34.90
N PRO A 66 47.43 -11.40 -35.71
CA PRO A 66 47.63 -11.24 -37.15
C PRO A 66 46.37 -10.73 -37.91
N GLY A 67 45.20 -10.71 -37.27
CA GLY A 67 43.94 -10.19 -37.80
C GLY A 67 43.53 -8.79 -37.32
N ALA A 68 44.33 -8.09 -36.49
CA ALA A 68 43.94 -6.78 -35.96
C ALA A 68 43.61 -5.77 -37.10
N ARG A 69 42.44 -5.13 -37.01
CA ARG A 69 41.98 -4.15 -38.00
C ARG A 69 41.99 -2.74 -37.43
N PRO A 70 42.22 -1.70 -38.26
CA PRO A 70 42.12 -0.33 -37.80
C PRO A 70 40.67 -0.02 -37.41
N ALA A 71 40.48 0.51 -36.21
CA ALA A 71 39.16 0.89 -35.74
C ALA A 71 38.60 2.07 -36.57
N PRO A 72 37.30 2.13 -36.89
CA PRO A 72 36.76 3.02 -37.92
C PRO A 72 36.94 4.51 -37.67
N TYR A 73 37.00 4.95 -36.41
CA TYR A 73 37.13 6.37 -36.09
C TYR A 73 38.52 6.74 -35.57
N SER A 74 39.10 5.91 -34.69
CA SER A 74 40.43 6.21 -34.14
C SER A 74 41.58 5.79 -35.04
N GLY A 75 41.34 4.88 -36.00
CA GLY A 75 42.38 4.27 -36.84
C GLY A 75 43.35 3.36 -36.07
N ALA A 76 43.17 3.20 -34.76
CA ALA A 76 44.04 2.38 -33.93
C ALA A 76 43.83 0.89 -34.23
N PRO A 77 44.90 0.06 -34.24
CA PRO A 77 44.74 -1.38 -34.42
C PRO A 77 43.94 -1.96 -33.25
N ALA A 78 42.90 -2.72 -33.57
CA ALA A 78 42.01 -3.32 -32.60
C ALA A 78 41.71 -4.78 -32.97
N VAL A 79 41.62 -5.63 -31.96
CA VAL A 79 41.19 -7.03 -32.12
C VAL A 79 39.67 -7.19 -32.01
N PHE A 80 39.03 -6.19 -31.39
CA PHE A 80 37.59 -5.99 -31.40
C PHE A 80 37.32 -4.49 -31.40
N TYR A 81 36.32 -4.05 -32.14
CA TYR A 81 35.75 -2.72 -31.99
C TYR A 81 34.24 -2.74 -32.16
N ARG A 82 33.58 -1.84 -31.45
CA ARG A 82 32.20 -1.44 -31.67
C ARG A 82 32.16 0.05 -31.82
N TYR A 83 31.44 0.55 -32.80
CA TYR A 83 31.27 1.98 -32.99
C TYR A 83 29.80 2.35 -33.14
N ARG A 84 29.51 3.61 -32.83
CA ARG A 84 28.18 4.19 -32.97
C ARG A 84 28.30 5.63 -33.42
N LEU A 85 27.65 5.95 -34.54
CA LEU A 85 27.36 7.30 -35.00
C LEU A 85 25.97 7.70 -34.53
N GLN A 86 25.88 8.77 -33.76
CA GLN A 86 24.61 9.33 -33.33
C GLN A 86 24.46 10.77 -33.82
N GLU A 87 23.24 11.16 -34.18
CA GLU A 87 22.88 12.52 -34.50
C GLU A 87 21.99 13.09 -33.40
N ARG A 88 22.31 14.31 -32.99
CA ARG A 88 21.50 15.14 -32.13
C ARG A 88 20.49 15.88 -32.99
N TYR A 89 19.20 15.60 -32.79
CA TYR A 89 18.14 16.31 -33.50
C TYR A 89 17.14 16.88 -32.51
N ARG A 90 16.42 17.90 -32.93
CA ARG A 90 15.34 18.52 -32.16
C ARG A 90 14.01 17.93 -32.61
N ASP A 91 13.22 17.41 -31.68
CA ASP A 91 11.87 16.95 -32.00
C ASP A 91 10.90 18.14 -32.16
N SER A 92 9.65 17.83 -32.51
CA SER A 92 8.58 18.82 -32.72
C SER A 92 8.28 19.66 -31.48
N ASP A 93 8.67 19.16 -30.30
CA ASP A 93 8.37 19.77 -29.01
C ASP A 93 9.53 20.65 -28.52
N GLY A 94 10.62 20.74 -29.31
CA GLY A 94 11.80 21.53 -28.99
C GLY A 94 12.83 20.79 -28.12
N ASP A 95 12.60 19.51 -27.84
CA ASP A 95 13.49 18.68 -27.04
C ASP A 95 14.60 18.05 -27.88
N THR A 96 15.80 18.06 -27.33
CA THR A 96 17.00 17.52 -27.99
C THR A 96 17.07 16.00 -27.74
N ARG A 97 17.03 15.20 -28.81
CA ARG A 97 17.15 13.73 -28.75
C ARG A 97 18.35 13.23 -29.55
N LEU A 98 18.80 12.01 -29.22
CA LEU A 98 19.84 11.31 -29.97
C LEU A 98 19.21 10.19 -30.80
N ARG A 99 19.55 10.12 -32.08
CA ARG A 99 19.22 8.99 -32.95
C ARG A 99 20.51 8.33 -33.42
N THR A 100 20.57 7.00 -33.38
CA THR A 100 21.67 6.24 -33.98
C THR A 100 21.49 6.23 -35.50
N LEU A 101 22.49 6.74 -36.22
CA LEU A 101 22.53 6.71 -37.69
C LEU A 101 23.20 5.43 -38.19
N GLU A 102 24.30 5.05 -37.55
CA GLU A 102 25.11 3.91 -37.93
C GLU A 102 25.68 3.26 -36.66
N SER A 103 25.70 1.93 -36.64
CA SER A 103 26.41 1.18 -35.62
C SER A 103 26.77 -0.18 -36.18
N ASP A 104 28.02 -0.57 -35.99
CA ASP A 104 28.51 -1.88 -36.36
C ASP A 104 29.52 -2.36 -35.32
N GLN A 105 29.78 -3.67 -35.34
CA GLN A 105 30.76 -4.30 -34.47
C GLN A 105 31.56 -5.33 -35.25
N TRP A 106 32.84 -5.42 -34.92
CA TRP A 106 33.74 -6.39 -35.52
C TRP A 106 34.67 -6.94 -34.44
N GLY A 107 35.01 -8.21 -34.56
CA GLY A 107 35.97 -8.89 -33.71
C GLY A 107 36.54 -10.11 -34.39
N GLU A 108 37.74 -10.48 -33.99
CA GLU A 108 38.41 -11.68 -34.47
C GLU A 108 39.07 -12.40 -33.30
N ARG A 109 39.51 -13.63 -33.54
CA ARG A 109 40.34 -14.39 -32.61
C ARG A 109 41.62 -13.60 -32.29
N PHE A 110 41.96 -13.52 -31.02
CA PHE A 110 43.15 -12.78 -30.55
C PHE A 110 43.93 -13.57 -29.51
N GLN A 111 45.19 -13.19 -29.28
CA GLN A 111 46.02 -13.83 -28.26
C GLN A 111 46.14 -12.95 -27.03
N VAL A 112 46.08 -13.60 -25.87
CA VAL A 112 46.35 -12.98 -24.57
C VAL A 112 47.56 -13.62 -23.92
N LYS A 113 48.35 -12.81 -23.21
CA LYS A 113 49.59 -13.22 -22.55
C LYS A 113 49.66 -12.65 -21.14
N ASP A 114 50.12 -13.48 -20.21
CA ASP A 114 50.46 -13.07 -18.84
C ASP A 114 51.93 -13.45 -18.54
N ALA A 115 52.34 -13.32 -17.27
CA ALA A 115 53.70 -13.69 -16.84
C ALA A 115 53.99 -15.20 -16.93
N THR A 116 52.95 -16.03 -17.04
CA THR A 116 53.04 -17.50 -16.95
C THR A 116 52.88 -18.20 -18.29
N GLY A 117 52.20 -17.60 -19.27
CA GLY A 117 51.98 -18.20 -20.58
C GLY A 117 51.17 -17.33 -21.55
N ALA A 118 50.66 -17.97 -22.60
CA ALA A 118 49.79 -17.37 -23.59
C ALA A 118 48.64 -18.33 -23.96
N ALA A 119 47.48 -17.74 -24.26
CA ALA A 119 46.27 -18.44 -24.67
C ALA A 119 45.59 -17.70 -25.82
N THR A 120 44.86 -18.43 -26.66
CA THR A 120 44.09 -17.86 -27.77
C THR A 120 42.65 -17.66 -27.33
N VAL A 121 42.10 -16.45 -27.45
CA VAL A 121 40.68 -16.17 -27.17
C VAL A 121 39.92 -16.20 -28.47
N ASN A 122 38.91 -17.07 -28.55
CA ASN A 122 38.03 -17.19 -29.70
C ASN A 122 36.63 -16.69 -29.33
N PRO A 123 36.32 -15.40 -29.58
CA PRO A 123 35.02 -14.83 -29.24
C PRO A 123 33.88 -15.25 -30.19
N GLU A 124 34.16 -16.00 -31.27
CA GLU A 124 33.22 -16.35 -32.35
C GLU A 124 32.26 -15.22 -32.70
N THR A 125 32.69 -14.30 -33.56
CA THR A 125 32.08 -12.99 -33.83
C THR A 125 30.59 -12.99 -34.23
N ASN A 126 30.01 -14.14 -34.50
CA ASN A 126 28.61 -14.34 -34.90
C ASN A 126 27.72 -14.99 -33.82
N GLN A 127 28.23 -15.29 -32.63
CA GLN A 127 27.40 -15.77 -31.52
C GLN A 127 26.88 -14.58 -30.67
N PRO A 128 25.56 -14.32 -30.62
CA PRO A 128 25.00 -13.40 -29.64
C PRO A 128 25.16 -14.03 -28.25
N GLY A 129 26.17 -13.62 -27.48
CA GLY A 129 26.41 -14.19 -26.16
C GLY A 129 27.55 -13.54 -25.36
N VAL A 130 28.61 -13.06 -26.01
CA VAL A 130 29.76 -12.45 -25.29
C VAL A 130 29.47 -10.99 -24.95
N ASP A 131 29.49 -10.69 -23.65
CA ASP A 131 29.38 -9.35 -23.09
C ASP A 131 30.74 -8.62 -23.20
N TRP A 132 30.82 -7.64 -24.10
CA TRP A 132 32.00 -6.81 -24.30
C TRP A 132 31.92 -5.53 -23.47
N ASN A 133 32.49 -5.55 -22.28
CA ASN A 133 32.55 -4.41 -21.37
C ASN A 133 33.85 -3.61 -21.56
N LEU A 134 33.89 -2.86 -22.65
CA LEU A 134 35.03 -2.04 -23.03
C LEU A 134 34.84 -0.59 -22.58
N ARG A 135 35.92 0.07 -22.16
CA ARG A 135 35.92 1.53 -21.98
C ARG A 135 35.84 2.20 -23.34
N ARG A 136 35.19 3.37 -23.40
CA ARG A 136 35.09 4.15 -24.64
C ARG A 136 36.48 4.68 -25.01
N THR A 137 37.01 4.25 -26.15
CA THR A 137 38.37 4.55 -26.62
C THR A 137 38.44 5.79 -27.52
N PHE A 138 37.31 6.16 -28.14
CA PHE A 138 37.21 7.38 -28.94
C PHE A 138 35.84 8.04 -28.72
N ASN A 139 35.86 9.36 -28.59
CA ASN A 139 34.65 10.17 -28.56
C ASN A 139 34.95 11.52 -29.22
N ARG A 140 34.30 11.79 -30.35
CA ARG A 140 34.39 13.08 -31.04
C ARG A 140 32.99 13.58 -31.34
N GLN A 141 32.77 14.87 -31.13
CA GLN A 141 31.55 15.54 -31.56
C GLN A 141 31.90 16.50 -32.70
N ASP A 142 31.12 16.46 -33.77
CA ASP A 142 31.24 17.36 -34.92
C ASP A 142 29.84 17.87 -35.29
N GLY A 143 29.55 19.12 -34.93
CA GLY A 143 28.20 19.67 -34.94
C GLY A 143 27.24 18.84 -34.09
N ASP A 144 26.19 18.33 -34.75
CA ASP A 144 25.17 17.46 -34.16
C ASP A 144 25.55 15.97 -34.20
N LEU A 145 26.64 15.60 -34.86
CA LEU A 145 27.09 14.21 -34.95
C LEU A 145 28.04 13.86 -33.79
N ILE A 146 27.80 12.70 -33.19
CA ILE A 146 28.58 12.13 -32.09
C ILE A 146 29.13 10.78 -32.54
N TYR A 147 30.44 10.70 -32.63
CA TYR A 147 31.20 9.51 -33.00
C TYR A 147 31.72 8.87 -31.73
N SER A 148 31.22 7.68 -31.38
CA SER A 148 31.70 6.91 -30.23
C SER A 148 32.28 5.58 -30.68
N GLU A 149 33.43 5.20 -30.12
CA GLU A 149 34.11 3.93 -30.40
C GLU A 149 34.53 3.27 -29.08
N TRP A 150 34.41 1.95 -29.04
CA TRP A 150 34.89 1.07 -28.00
C TRP A 150 35.76 0.00 -28.66
N ALA A 151 37.07 0.04 -28.43
CA ALA A 151 38.02 -0.88 -29.04
C ALA A 151 38.83 -1.63 -27.98
N LEU A 152 39.12 -2.90 -28.23
CA LEU A 152 40.12 -3.67 -27.50
C LEU A 152 41.39 -3.69 -28.34
N ARG A 153 42.47 -3.10 -27.82
CA ARG A 153 43.72 -2.87 -28.57
C ARG A 153 44.82 -3.82 -28.09
N PRO A 154 45.78 -4.19 -28.96
CA PRO A 154 47.02 -4.80 -28.51
C PRO A 154 47.70 -3.92 -27.45
N GLY A 155 48.13 -4.52 -26.34
CA GLY A 155 48.68 -3.84 -25.17
C GLY A 155 47.66 -3.57 -24.05
N ASP A 156 46.35 -3.68 -24.31
CA ASP A 156 45.34 -3.52 -23.26
C ASP A 156 45.33 -4.73 -22.32
N THR A 157 45.13 -4.49 -21.02
CA THR A 157 44.82 -5.57 -20.06
C THR A 157 43.34 -5.93 -20.17
N ALA A 158 43.06 -7.21 -20.40
CA ALA A 158 41.72 -7.75 -20.52
C ALA A 158 41.44 -8.77 -19.41
N TYR A 159 40.23 -8.68 -18.85
CA TYR A 159 39.63 -9.68 -18.00
C TYR A 159 38.70 -10.56 -18.85
N VAL A 160 38.97 -11.85 -18.91
CA VAL A 160 38.21 -12.80 -19.75
C VAL A 160 37.58 -13.86 -18.86
N VAL A 161 36.26 -13.98 -18.91
CA VAL A 161 35.50 -15.08 -18.31
C VAL A 161 35.07 -16.01 -19.45
N GLY A 162 35.68 -17.18 -19.51
CA GLY A 162 35.52 -18.11 -20.62
C GLY A 162 35.85 -19.55 -20.26
N HIS A 163 35.43 -20.48 -21.10
CA HIS A 163 35.73 -21.90 -21.00
C HIS A 163 37.05 -22.19 -21.74
N PHE A 164 38.09 -22.57 -21.01
CA PHE A 164 39.36 -22.97 -21.61
C PHE A 164 39.27 -24.42 -22.09
N ASN A 165 39.57 -24.63 -23.37
CA ASN A 165 39.72 -25.92 -24.00
C ASN A 165 41.22 -26.27 -24.10
N ARG A 166 41.62 -27.36 -23.44
CA ARG A 166 43.01 -27.80 -23.34
C ARG A 166 43.55 -28.35 -24.65
N GLU A 167 42.74 -29.03 -25.46
CA GLU A 167 43.15 -29.65 -26.72
C GLU A 167 43.59 -28.61 -27.75
N HIS A 168 42.82 -27.52 -27.86
CA HIS A 168 43.09 -26.43 -28.81
C HIS A 168 43.82 -25.23 -28.19
N ARG A 169 44.06 -25.24 -26.87
CA ARG A 169 44.61 -24.12 -26.08
C ARG A 169 43.88 -22.81 -26.35
N GLU A 170 42.56 -22.90 -26.44
CA GLU A 170 41.71 -21.77 -26.77
C GLU A 170 40.65 -21.54 -25.70
N VAL A 171 40.31 -20.27 -25.49
CA VAL A 171 39.19 -19.84 -24.64
C VAL A 171 37.97 -19.67 -25.52
N ARG A 172 36.92 -20.44 -25.24
CA ARG A 172 35.60 -20.34 -25.83
C ARG A 172 34.60 -19.78 -24.81
N PHE A 173 33.38 -19.49 -25.24
CA PHE A 173 32.35 -18.85 -24.41
C PHE A 173 31.08 -19.69 -24.26
N ASP A 174 31.11 -20.94 -24.74
CA ASP A 174 30.05 -21.92 -24.56
C ASP A 174 30.10 -22.60 -23.18
N GLY A 175 28.96 -23.13 -22.73
CA GLY A 175 28.87 -23.91 -21.48
C GLY A 175 28.96 -23.13 -20.15
N LEU A 176 29.14 -21.81 -20.18
CA LEU A 176 29.29 -20.98 -18.96
C LEU A 176 28.02 -20.86 -18.11
N SER A 177 26.84 -20.92 -18.74
CA SER A 177 25.54 -20.78 -18.07
C SER A 177 25.26 -21.89 -17.06
N GLY A 178 25.80 -23.10 -17.28
CA GLY A 178 25.74 -24.21 -16.32
C GLY A 178 26.43 -23.91 -14.99
N PHE A 179 27.40 -22.98 -15.00
CA PHE A 179 28.13 -22.54 -13.81
C PHE A 179 27.65 -21.17 -13.29
N SER A 180 26.56 -20.65 -13.87
CA SER A 180 26.06 -19.29 -13.59
C SER A 180 27.15 -18.21 -13.80
N LEU A 181 27.96 -18.37 -14.85
CA LEU A 181 29.00 -17.43 -15.24
C LEU A 181 28.63 -16.71 -16.54
N PRO A 182 28.91 -15.40 -16.64
CA PRO A 182 28.71 -14.67 -17.88
C PRO A 182 29.86 -14.93 -18.86
N ALA A 183 29.56 -14.98 -20.15
CA ALA A 183 30.57 -14.82 -21.19
C ALA A 183 31.00 -13.35 -21.22
N LEU A 184 32.18 -13.01 -20.70
CA LEU A 184 32.59 -11.61 -20.48
C LEU A 184 34.01 -11.35 -20.95
N ILE A 185 34.20 -10.24 -21.67
CA ILE A 185 35.51 -9.64 -21.94
C ILE A 185 35.45 -8.17 -21.48
N SER A 186 36.34 -7.80 -20.54
CA SER A 186 36.33 -6.47 -19.91
C SER A 186 37.71 -5.82 -19.91
N THR A 187 37.79 -4.52 -20.19
CA THR A 187 39.01 -3.69 -20.01
C THR A 187 39.00 -2.92 -18.69
N GLY A 188 37.83 -2.80 -18.05
CA GLY A 188 37.70 -2.23 -16.71
C GLY A 188 38.02 -3.26 -15.63
N LYS A 189 38.50 -2.78 -14.48
CA LYS A 189 38.65 -3.63 -13.28
C LYS A 189 37.30 -4.29 -12.96
N LEU A 190 37.33 -5.60 -12.70
CA LEU A 190 36.12 -6.37 -12.38
C LEU A 190 35.41 -5.87 -11.12
N GLU A 191 36.15 -5.27 -10.17
CA GLU A 191 35.57 -4.71 -8.94
C GLU A 191 34.65 -3.52 -9.24
N THR A 192 35.11 -2.56 -10.05
CA THR A 192 34.31 -1.39 -10.43
C THR A 192 33.10 -1.81 -11.27
N ASN A 193 33.32 -2.72 -12.23
CA ASN A 193 32.27 -3.21 -13.11
C ASN A 193 31.26 -4.10 -12.35
N GLY A 194 31.72 -4.87 -11.36
CA GLY A 194 30.89 -5.68 -10.50
C GLY A 194 29.98 -4.85 -9.59
N GLY A 195 30.49 -3.74 -9.04
CA GLY A 195 29.69 -2.79 -8.26
C GLY A 195 28.53 -2.20 -9.06
N GLU A 196 28.79 -1.72 -10.29
CA GLU A 196 27.75 -1.21 -11.19
C GLU A 196 26.73 -2.29 -11.60
N ARG A 197 27.20 -3.51 -11.86
CA ARG A 197 26.32 -4.64 -12.19
C ARG A 197 25.42 -5.01 -11.01
N LEU A 198 25.95 -5.09 -9.79
CA LEU A 198 25.15 -5.35 -8.59
C LEU A 198 24.13 -4.25 -8.33
N PHE A 199 24.53 -2.99 -8.51
CA PHE A 199 23.63 -1.85 -8.38
C PHE A 199 22.46 -1.94 -9.36
N SER A 200 22.74 -2.13 -10.65
CA SER A 200 21.72 -2.22 -11.68
C SER A 200 20.80 -3.45 -11.48
N ALA A 201 21.35 -4.57 -11.02
CA ALA A 201 20.58 -5.74 -10.61
C ALA A 201 19.64 -5.42 -9.44
N GLY A 202 20.16 -4.76 -8.39
CA GLY A 202 19.39 -4.30 -7.25
C GLY A 202 18.22 -3.40 -7.65
N VAL A 203 18.45 -2.41 -8.52
CA VAL A 203 17.39 -1.53 -9.05
C VAL A 203 16.31 -2.33 -9.80
N ARG A 204 16.70 -3.27 -10.67
CA ARG A 204 15.73 -4.12 -11.40
C ARG A 204 14.90 -4.97 -10.44
N ILE A 205 15.53 -5.57 -9.45
CA ILE A 205 14.86 -6.37 -8.41
C ILE A 205 13.91 -5.49 -7.60
N SER A 206 14.31 -4.27 -7.25
CA SER A 206 13.45 -3.33 -6.55
C SER A 206 12.21 -2.94 -7.34
N ILE A 207 12.37 -2.61 -8.63
CA ILE A 207 11.23 -2.35 -9.52
C ILE A 207 10.34 -3.59 -9.61
N ALA A 208 10.94 -4.78 -9.77
CA ALA A 208 10.22 -6.03 -9.89
C ALA A 208 9.39 -6.36 -8.63
N THR A 209 9.93 -6.18 -7.42
CA THR A 209 9.18 -6.41 -6.17
C THR A 209 8.00 -5.45 -6.04
N GLY A 210 8.18 -4.17 -6.39
CA GLY A 210 7.10 -3.19 -6.41
C GLY A 210 6.00 -3.55 -7.40
N LEU A 211 6.36 -3.95 -8.62
CA LEU A 211 5.43 -4.41 -9.65
C LEU A 211 4.70 -5.71 -9.26
N LEU A 212 5.37 -6.63 -8.57
CA LEU A 212 4.76 -7.87 -8.08
C LEU A 212 3.60 -7.57 -7.13
N ALA A 213 3.86 -6.74 -6.11
CA ALA A 213 2.85 -6.37 -5.12
C ALA A 213 1.71 -5.59 -5.77
N LEU A 214 2.01 -4.63 -6.64
CA LEU A 214 1.01 -3.87 -7.38
C LEU A 214 0.16 -4.79 -8.27
N GLY A 215 0.79 -5.70 -9.02
CA GLY A 215 0.13 -6.62 -9.93
C GLY A 215 -0.82 -7.58 -9.22
N LEU A 216 -0.37 -8.22 -8.13
CA LEU A 216 -1.22 -9.11 -7.32
C LEU A 216 -2.41 -8.35 -6.71
N ALA A 217 -2.16 -7.17 -6.17
CA ALA A 217 -3.17 -6.34 -5.55
C ALA A 217 -4.23 -5.83 -6.57
N LEU A 218 -3.81 -5.43 -7.76
CA LEU A 218 -4.72 -5.09 -8.87
C LEU A 218 -5.51 -6.30 -9.36
N ALA A 219 -4.89 -7.49 -9.45
CA ALA A 219 -5.57 -8.72 -9.84
C ALA A 219 -6.68 -9.08 -8.85
N LEU A 220 -6.42 -9.04 -7.54
CA LEU A 220 -7.45 -9.28 -6.52
C LEU A 220 -8.59 -8.26 -6.59
N THR A 221 -8.25 -7.00 -6.88
CA THR A 221 -9.25 -5.95 -7.09
C THR A 221 -10.14 -6.25 -8.30
N ALA A 222 -9.55 -6.74 -9.41
CA ALA A 222 -10.30 -7.13 -10.61
C ALA A 222 -11.22 -8.35 -10.37
N LEU A 223 -10.81 -9.26 -9.48
CA LEU A 223 -11.57 -10.45 -9.04
C LEU A 223 -12.69 -10.16 -8.02
N LYS A 224 -12.94 -8.89 -7.70
CA LYS A 224 -13.92 -8.45 -6.68
C LYS A 224 -13.63 -8.93 -5.25
N ILE A 225 -12.36 -9.18 -4.92
CA ILE A 225 -11.97 -9.53 -3.56
C ILE A 225 -11.82 -8.21 -2.77
N HIS A 226 -12.89 -7.83 -2.07
CA HIS A 226 -12.98 -6.56 -1.35
C HIS A 226 -13.00 -6.69 0.17
N ARG A 227 -13.08 -7.91 0.70
CA ARG A 227 -12.89 -8.15 2.13
C ARG A 227 -11.45 -7.80 2.47
N LEU A 228 -11.27 -6.73 3.25
CA LEU A 228 -9.97 -6.15 3.53
C LEU A 228 -8.99 -7.22 4.06
N TRP A 229 -9.43 -8.07 4.98
CA TRP A 229 -8.62 -9.15 5.55
C TRP A 229 -8.21 -10.22 4.52
N VAL A 230 -9.14 -10.65 3.67
CA VAL A 230 -8.85 -11.65 2.61
C VAL A 230 -7.86 -11.05 1.61
N TYR A 231 -8.09 -9.80 1.20
CA TYR A 231 -7.19 -9.06 0.31
C TYR A 231 -5.78 -8.96 0.90
N ILE A 232 -5.68 -8.54 2.16
CA ILE A 232 -4.43 -8.41 2.90
C ILE A 232 -3.67 -9.74 2.98
N LEU A 233 -4.37 -10.80 3.37
CA LEU A 233 -3.81 -12.14 3.50
C LEU A 233 -3.30 -12.66 2.16
N MET A 234 -4.11 -12.55 1.09
CA MET A 234 -3.74 -13.04 -0.24
C MET A 234 -2.55 -12.26 -0.84
N VAL A 235 -2.50 -10.93 -0.68
CA VAL A 235 -1.34 -10.15 -1.13
C VAL A 235 -0.09 -10.54 -0.35
N THR A 236 -0.20 -10.70 0.97
CA THR A 236 0.93 -11.10 1.83
C THR A 236 1.47 -12.46 1.43
N ILE A 237 0.60 -13.47 1.32
CA ILE A 237 1.00 -14.82 0.91
C ILE A 237 1.60 -14.81 -0.49
N GLY A 238 0.96 -14.11 -1.44
CA GLY A 238 1.42 -14.05 -2.83
C GLY A 238 2.78 -13.39 -2.98
N VAL A 239 2.99 -12.23 -2.36
CA VAL A 239 4.28 -11.52 -2.44
C VAL A 239 5.35 -12.26 -1.63
N SER A 240 5.10 -12.52 -0.35
CA SER A 240 6.11 -13.12 0.52
C SER A 240 6.47 -14.54 0.09
N GLY A 241 5.49 -15.32 -0.35
CA GLY A 241 5.71 -16.67 -0.89
C GLY A 241 6.54 -16.65 -2.17
N SER A 242 6.22 -15.76 -3.13
CA SER A 242 6.96 -15.65 -4.39
C SER A 242 8.42 -15.22 -4.17
N LEU A 243 8.63 -14.20 -3.32
CA LEU A 243 9.98 -13.70 -3.02
C LEU A 243 10.82 -14.72 -2.24
N ALA A 244 10.22 -15.42 -1.28
CA ALA A 244 10.90 -16.48 -0.54
C ALA A 244 11.27 -17.65 -1.45
N TRP A 245 10.34 -18.09 -2.31
CA TRP A 245 10.59 -19.16 -3.27
C TRP A 245 11.71 -18.79 -4.24
N LEU A 246 11.66 -17.61 -4.86
CA LEU A 246 12.69 -17.13 -5.78
C LEU A 246 14.06 -16.97 -5.10
N GLY A 247 14.10 -16.41 -3.88
CA GLY A 247 15.35 -16.23 -3.13
C GLY A 247 16.03 -17.57 -2.82
N VAL A 248 15.27 -18.53 -2.30
CA VAL A 248 15.79 -19.88 -1.97
C VAL A 248 16.18 -20.64 -3.24
N SER A 249 15.34 -20.63 -4.28
CA SER A 249 15.63 -21.36 -5.52
C SER A 249 16.90 -20.84 -6.20
N ARG A 250 17.09 -19.51 -6.24
CA ARG A 250 18.29 -18.90 -6.82
C ARG A 250 19.54 -19.17 -5.99
N LEU A 251 19.47 -19.12 -4.66
CA LEU A 251 20.61 -19.51 -3.81
C LEU A 251 20.99 -20.98 -4.02
N ASN A 252 20.00 -21.86 -4.19
CA ASN A 252 20.27 -23.28 -4.42
C ASN A 252 21.00 -23.49 -5.76
N GLN A 253 20.55 -22.82 -6.81
CA GLN A 253 21.22 -22.83 -8.11
C GLN A 253 22.65 -22.25 -8.01
N GLU A 254 22.81 -21.13 -7.32
CA GLU A 254 24.10 -20.46 -7.14
C GLU A 254 25.11 -21.36 -6.41
N TRP A 255 24.72 -21.94 -5.28
CA TRP A 255 25.59 -22.81 -4.47
C TRP A 255 25.88 -24.15 -5.15
N SER A 256 24.91 -24.74 -5.84
CA SER A 256 25.15 -25.96 -6.61
C SER A 256 26.12 -25.74 -7.77
N ALA A 257 25.97 -24.63 -8.51
CA ALA A 257 26.84 -24.29 -9.64
C ALA A 257 28.31 -24.09 -9.22
N ILE A 258 28.55 -23.40 -8.09
CA ILE A 258 29.92 -23.18 -7.60
C ILE A 258 30.54 -24.47 -7.03
N ALA A 259 29.75 -25.33 -6.38
CA ALA A 259 30.22 -26.64 -5.93
C ALA A 259 30.63 -27.52 -7.13
N THR A 260 29.82 -27.55 -8.19
CA THR A 260 30.16 -28.29 -9.41
C THR A 260 31.41 -27.76 -10.10
N LEU A 261 31.60 -26.43 -10.12
CA LEU A 261 32.81 -25.81 -10.68
C LEU A 261 34.06 -26.18 -9.88
N TYR A 262 33.96 -26.16 -8.54
CA TYR A 262 35.07 -26.53 -7.68
C TYR A 262 35.45 -28.00 -7.86
N GLU A 263 34.46 -28.90 -7.80
CA GLU A 263 34.68 -30.34 -7.97
C GLU A 263 35.32 -30.68 -9.32
N SER A 264 34.88 -30.05 -10.41
CA SER A 264 35.46 -30.31 -11.74
C SER A 264 36.94 -29.94 -11.80
N ARG A 265 37.34 -28.82 -11.19
CA ARG A 265 38.76 -28.43 -11.09
C ARG A 265 39.54 -29.33 -10.13
N TYR A 266 38.94 -29.72 -9.01
CA TYR A 266 39.58 -30.55 -8.01
C TYR A 266 39.80 -32.00 -8.48
N GLN A 267 38.88 -32.57 -9.28
CA GLN A 267 39.09 -33.89 -9.90
C GLN A 267 40.28 -33.89 -10.86
N GLN A 268 40.42 -32.84 -11.67
CA GLN A 268 41.57 -32.67 -12.57
C GLN A 268 42.91 -32.57 -11.82
N LEU A 269 42.89 -32.00 -10.60
CA LEU A 269 44.06 -32.00 -9.71
C LEU A 269 44.46 -33.41 -9.28
N ARG A 270 43.50 -34.31 -9.03
CA ARG A 270 43.76 -35.69 -8.60
C ARG A 270 44.26 -36.60 -9.73
N GLU A 271 43.81 -36.35 -10.96
CA GLU A 271 44.10 -37.20 -12.12
C GLU A 271 45.47 -36.92 -12.78
N GLY A 272 46.24 -35.92 -12.33
CA GLY A 272 47.55 -35.59 -12.88
C GLY A 272 48.55 -35.01 -11.86
N SER A 273 49.85 -34.99 -12.22
CA SER A 273 50.89 -34.32 -11.43
C SER A 273 50.76 -32.79 -11.58
N ALA A 274 49.92 -32.18 -10.76
CA ALA A 274 49.55 -30.78 -10.90
C ALA A 274 50.69 -29.82 -10.54
N SER A 275 50.87 -28.79 -11.38
CA SER A 275 51.79 -27.67 -11.14
C SER A 275 51.45 -26.93 -9.83
N PRO A 276 52.44 -26.40 -9.10
CA PRO A 276 52.24 -25.53 -7.93
C PRO A 276 51.21 -24.40 -8.17
N LEU A 277 51.13 -23.89 -9.40
CA LEU A 277 50.18 -22.83 -9.78
C LEU A 277 48.72 -23.32 -9.81
N VAL A 278 48.48 -24.57 -10.22
CA VAL A 278 47.14 -25.17 -10.24
C VAL A 278 46.64 -25.42 -8.82
N GLN A 279 47.52 -25.91 -7.93
CA GLN A 279 47.20 -26.08 -6.51
C GLN A 279 46.87 -24.75 -5.84
N ALA A 280 47.66 -23.71 -6.13
CA ALA A 280 47.42 -22.37 -5.59
C ALA A 280 46.10 -21.76 -6.09
N ASP A 281 45.75 -21.95 -7.36
CA ASP A 281 44.47 -21.47 -7.94
C ASP A 281 43.25 -22.14 -7.28
N ILE A 282 43.27 -23.46 -7.14
CA ILE A 282 42.18 -24.21 -6.52
C ILE A 282 42.04 -23.84 -5.03
N ALA A 283 43.16 -23.68 -4.32
CA ALA A 283 43.15 -23.21 -2.94
C ALA A 283 42.58 -21.78 -2.81
N ALA A 284 42.95 -20.88 -3.71
CA ALA A 284 42.41 -19.52 -3.73
C ALA A 284 40.90 -19.52 -4.00
N LEU A 285 40.42 -20.37 -4.92
CA LEU A 285 39.00 -20.56 -5.19
C LEU A 285 38.26 -21.07 -3.94
N GLU A 286 38.79 -22.09 -3.25
CA GLU A 286 38.21 -22.62 -2.02
C GLU A 286 38.06 -21.54 -0.93
N GLN A 287 39.13 -20.77 -0.69
CA GLN A 287 39.14 -19.67 0.28
C GLN A 287 38.11 -18.58 -0.09
N LEU A 288 38.06 -18.16 -1.36
CA LEU A 288 37.10 -17.16 -1.83
C LEU A 288 35.64 -17.64 -1.68
N ILE A 289 35.37 -18.92 -1.94
CA ILE A 289 34.04 -19.51 -1.74
C ILE A 289 33.64 -19.42 -0.26
N ARG A 290 34.52 -19.80 0.67
CA ARG A 290 34.24 -19.72 2.13
C ARG A 290 34.03 -18.28 2.61
N LEU A 291 34.84 -17.34 2.14
CA LEU A 291 34.74 -15.91 2.50
C LEU A 291 33.49 -15.23 1.93
N SER A 292 32.86 -15.79 0.89
CA SER A 292 31.72 -15.17 0.21
C SER A 292 30.36 -15.32 0.93
N THR A 293 30.30 -16.03 2.04
CA THR A 293 29.06 -16.23 2.80
C THR A 293 28.68 -14.97 3.58
N SER A 294 27.45 -14.47 3.41
CA SER A 294 27.07 -13.11 3.89
C SER A 294 25.87 -13.09 4.86
N GLY A 295 25.03 -14.12 4.84
CA GLY A 295 23.77 -14.19 5.61
C GLY A 295 23.60 -15.47 6.44
N TRP A 296 22.52 -15.56 7.22
CA TRP A 296 22.22 -16.78 7.98
C TRP A 296 21.77 -17.91 7.04
N LEU A 297 20.87 -17.61 6.09
CA LEU A 297 20.36 -18.56 5.10
C LEU A 297 21.48 -19.00 4.16
N ASP A 298 22.27 -18.04 3.69
CA ASP A 298 23.44 -18.26 2.84
C ASP A 298 24.45 -19.22 3.50
N ARG A 299 24.78 -18.98 4.79
CA ARG A 299 25.64 -19.87 5.59
C ARG A 299 25.02 -21.25 5.80
N TRP A 300 23.72 -21.33 6.07
CA TRP A 300 23.04 -22.60 6.23
C TRP A 300 23.11 -23.44 4.94
N MET A 301 22.79 -22.83 3.79
CA MET A 301 22.84 -23.51 2.48
C MET A 301 24.26 -23.89 2.09
N PHE A 302 25.26 -23.04 2.35
CA PHE A 302 26.66 -23.38 2.14
C PHE A 302 27.04 -24.67 2.87
N ARG A 303 26.68 -24.80 4.16
CA ARG A 303 26.96 -26.02 4.95
C ARG A 303 26.27 -27.25 4.35
N THR A 304 25.04 -27.10 3.90
CA THR A 304 24.24 -28.22 3.39
C THR A 304 24.62 -28.66 1.98
N ILE A 305 25.01 -27.73 1.10
CA ILE A 305 25.18 -28.01 -0.34
C ILE A 305 26.65 -28.13 -0.72
N VAL A 306 27.53 -27.37 -0.06
CA VAL A 306 28.85 -27.01 -0.61
C VAL A 306 29.99 -27.45 0.31
N GLU A 307 29.83 -27.38 1.63
CA GLU A 307 30.91 -27.63 2.59
C GLU A 307 31.55 -29.02 2.47
N GLU A 308 30.74 -30.07 2.32
CA GLU A 308 31.23 -31.45 2.11
C GLU A 308 31.88 -31.66 0.74
N ARG A 309 31.55 -30.79 -0.23
CA ARG A 309 32.03 -30.83 -1.63
C ARG A 309 33.26 -29.94 -1.86
N LEU A 310 33.83 -29.36 -0.80
CA LEU A 310 35.02 -28.49 -0.82
C LEU A 310 36.20 -29.09 -0.02
N PRO A 311 36.80 -30.21 -0.47
CA PRO A 311 38.04 -30.70 0.13
C PRO A 311 39.17 -29.69 -0.11
N ALA A 312 39.93 -29.36 0.93
CA ALA A 312 41.11 -28.49 0.82
C ALA A 312 42.27 -29.24 0.14
N PRO A 313 42.99 -28.62 -0.81
CA PRO A 313 44.20 -29.20 -1.38
C PRO A 313 45.36 -29.17 -0.36
N GLU A 314 46.25 -30.15 -0.42
CA GLU A 314 47.50 -30.13 0.34
C GLU A 314 48.47 -29.11 -0.29
N LEU A 315 48.98 -28.18 0.52
CA LEU A 315 49.80 -27.05 0.06
C LEU A 315 51.15 -27.04 0.78
N GLY A 316 52.22 -26.74 0.06
CA GLY A 316 53.49 -26.32 0.65
C GLY A 316 53.51 -24.81 0.92
N ASP A 317 54.50 -24.33 1.67
CA ASP A 317 54.55 -22.93 2.12
C ASP A 317 54.50 -21.92 0.95
N GLN A 318 55.18 -22.21 -0.16
CA GLN A 318 55.20 -21.34 -1.34
C GLN A 318 53.86 -21.33 -2.09
N THR A 319 53.18 -22.48 -2.21
CA THR A 319 51.88 -22.55 -2.90
C THR A 319 50.78 -21.91 -2.06
N ALA A 320 50.85 -22.05 -0.74
CA ALA A 320 49.97 -21.34 0.20
C ALA A 320 50.12 -19.81 0.08
N ALA A 321 51.34 -19.30 -0.03
CA ALA A 321 51.60 -17.88 -0.24
C ALA A 321 51.04 -17.36 -1.58
N LEU A 322 51.17 -18.15 -2.66
CA LEU A 322 50.58 -17.82 -3.96
C LEU A 322 49.05 -17.79 -3.92
N ALA A 323 48.42 -18.76 -3.23
CA ALA A 323 46.98 -18.78 -3.03
C ALA A 323 46.50 -17.54 -2.25
N ALA A 324 47.17 -17.23 -1.13
CA ALA A 324 46.85 -16.05 -0.32
C ALA A 324 46.98 -14.74 -1.12
N ALA A 325 48.03 -14.61 -1.94
CA ALA A 325 48.21 -13.45 -2.82
C ALA A 325 47.08 -13.31 -3.87
N ALA A 326 46.61 -14.43 -4.42
CA ALA A 326 45.48 -14.44 -5.35
C ALA A 326 44.15 -14.02 -4.68
N VAL A 327 43.95 -14.37 -3.40
CA VAL A 327 42.80 -13.93 -2.60
C VAL A 327 42.91 -12.45 -2.24
N GLU A 328 44.08 -11.99 -1.78
CA GLU A 328 44.30 -10.59 -1.37
C GLU A 328 44.14 -9.60 -2.53
N LYS A 329 44.52 -10.02 -3.75
CA LYS A 329 44.34 -9.22 -4.97
C LYS A 329 42.87 -8.90 -5.26
N LYS A 330 41.94 -9.63 -4.64
CA LYS A 330 40.50 -9.53 -4.88
C LYS A 330 39.82 -8.76 -3.75
N GLN A 331 39.82 -7.44 -3.85
CA GLN A 331 39.12 -6.59 -2.87
C GLN A 331 37.61 -6.59 -3.18
N PRO A 332 36.73 -6.48 -2.16
CA PRO A 332 35.30 -6.44 -2.40
C PRO A 332 34.93 -5.18 -3.19
N ALA A 333 34.11 -5.35 -4.22
CA ALA A 333 33.53 -4.25 -4.98
C ALA A 333 32.79 -3.30 -4.02
N ARG A 334 33.28 -2.06 -3.88
CA ARG A 334 32.55 -1.01 -3.16
C ARG A 334 31.53 -0.39 -4.10
N LEU A 335 30.27 -0.37 -3.70
CA LEU A 335 29.23 0.35 -4.43
C LEU A 335 29.43 1.85 -4.25
N GLU A 336 29.61 2.57 -5.35
CA GLU A 336 29.42 4.02 -5.37
C GLU A 336 27.94 4.31 -5.58
N TYR A 337 27.28 4.81 -4.54
CA TYR A 337 25.92 5.30 -4.68
C TYR A 337 25.87 6.53 -5.56
N SER A 338 25.04 6.48 -6.59
CA SER A 338 24.62 7.71 -7.24
C SER A 338 23.57 8.40 -6.35
N ILE A 339 23.87 9.64 -5.93
CA ILE A 339 22.93 10.58 -5.31
C ILE A 339 21.50 10.49 -5.89
N PRO A 340 21.28 10.42 -7.23
CA PRO A 340 19.94 10.30 -7.80
C PRO A 340 19.14 9.09 -7.30
N VAL A 341 19.75 7.95 -7.02
CA VAL A 341 19.02 6.77 -6.53
C VAL A 341 18.62 6.89 -5.07
N MET A 342 19.41 7.57 -4.23
CA MET A 342 18.98 7.89 -2.87
C MET A 342 17.77 8.84 -2.90
N VAL A 343 17.81 9.87 -3.76
CA VAL A 343 16.69 10.81 -3.92
C VAL A 343 15.44 10.09 -4.43
N LEU A 344 15.58 9.20 -5.41
CA LEU A 344 14.47 8.39 -5.94
C LEU A 344 13.88 7.47 -4.85
N THR A 345 14.73 6.80 -4.08
CA THR A 345 14.32 5.90 -3.00
C THR A 345 13.59 6.65 -1.89
N ALA A 346 14.11 7.82 -1.48
CA ALA A 346 13.44 8.68 -0.51
C ALA A 346 12.10 9.20 -1.04
N GLY A 347 12.05 9.63 -2.31
CA GLY A 347 10.83 10.07 -2.97
C GLY A 347 9.78 8.97 -3.05
N ALA A 348 10.18 7.74 -3.35
CA ALA A 348 9.29 6.57 -3.36
C ALA A 348 8.72 6.29 -1.96
N GLY A 349 9.55 6.35 -0.91
CA GLY A 349 9.09 6.19 0.48
C GLY A 349 8.10 7.27 0.92
N LEU A 350 8.34 8.53 0.57
CA LEU A 350 7.42 9.64 0.85
C LEU A 350 6.09 9.48 0.08
N LEU A 351 6.16 9.09 -1.18
CA LEU A 351 4.96 8.81 -1.98
C LEU A 351 4.19 7.61 -1.41
N ALA A 352 4.88 6.58 -0.93
CA ALA A 352 4.26 5.43 -0.26
C ALA A 352 3.44 5.86 0.96
N LEU A 353 4.01 6.74 1.80
CA LEU A 353 3.34 7.30 2.97
C LEU A 353 2.14 8.17 2.58
N PHE A 354 2.28 9.00 1.54
CA PHE A 354 1.17 9.83 1.04
C PHE A 354 0.02 8.98 0.50
N LEU A 355 0.31 7.93 -0.28
CA LEU A 355 -0.70 7.01 -0.79
C LEU A 355 -1.35 6.20 0.34
N MET A 356 -0.58 5.82 1.37
CA MET A 356 -1.11 5.20 2.59
C MET A 356 -2.11 6.12 3.29
N TYR A 357 -1.78 7.41 3.41
CA TYR A 357 -2.69 8.41 3.97
C TYR A 357 -4.00 8.52 3.16
N LEU A 358 -3.91 8.57 1.83
CA LEU A 358 -5.09 8.58 0.95
C LEU A 358 -5.92 7.31 1.08
N ALA A 359 -5.27 6.15 1.20
CA ALA A 359 -5.92 4.87 1.42
C ALA A 359 -6.72 4.86 2.73
N ILE A 360 -6.10 5.28 3.84
CA ILE A 360 -6.76 5.38 5.15
C ILE A 360 -7.98 6.30 5.08
N LYS A 361 -7.84 7.47 4.44
CA LYS A 361 -8.94 8.43 4.25
C LYS A 361 -10.08 7.83 3.43
N GLY A 362 -9.77 7.06 2.39
CA GLY A 362 -10.76 6.42 1.54
C GLY A 362 -11.45 5.19 2.17
N VAL A 363 -10.77 4.47 3.07
CA VAL A 363 -11.33 3.31 3.80
C VAL A 363 -12.20 3.75 5.00
N LYS A 364 -12.01 4.97 5.53
CA LYS A 364 -12.74 5.47 6.70
C LYS A 364 -14.26 5.35 6.56
N LEU A 365 -14.85 5.75 5.42
CA LEU A 365 -16.31 5.65 5.24
C LEU A 365 -16.78 4.20 5.19
N LYS A 366 -16.02 3.33 4.51
CA LYS A 366 -16.33 1.89 4.43
C LYS A 366 -16.41 1.27 5.83
N ARG A 367 -15.42 1.54 6.68
CA ARG A 367 -15.40 0.98 8.04
C ARG A 367 -16.51 1.55 8.92
N LEU A 368 -16.85 2.82 8.72
CA LEU A 368 -17.95 3.44 9.44
C LEU A 368 -19.28 2.79 9.08
N ILE A 369 -19.51 2.46 7.80
CA ILE A 369 -20.67 1.65 7.36
C ILE A 369 -20.63 0.27 8.02
N GLU A 370 -19.52 -0.47 7.91
CA GLU A 370 -19.38 -1.82 8.49
C GLU A 370 -19.50 -1.86 10.03
N ALA A 371 -19.26 -0.73 10.72
CA ALA A 371 -19.29 -0.64 12.17
C ALA A 371 -20.62 -0.11 12.73
N VAL A 372 -21.52 0.40 11.88
CA VAL A 372 -22.84 0.88 12.29
C VAL A 372 -23.85 -0.23 12.02
N PRO A 373 -24.59 -0.73 13.03
CA PRO A 373 -25.60 -1.74 12.80
C PRO A 373 -26.77 -1.16 12.00
N THR A 374 -27.31 -1.95 11.08
CA THR A 374 -28.61 -1.64 10.44
C THR A 374 -29.71 -1.71 11.51
N SER A 375 -30.36 -0.57 11.75
CA SER A 375 -31.52 -0.44 12.62
C SER A 375 -32.81 -0.54 11.80
N SER A 376 -33.87 -1.03 12.42
CA SER A 376 -35.22 -0.84 11.87
C SER A 376 -35.74 0.55 12.20
N ALA A 377 -36.72 1.04 11.44
CA ALA A 377 -37.34 2.34 11.64
C ALA A 377 -38.00 2.45 13.02
N ALA A 378 -38.59 1.36 13.52
CA ALA A 378 -39.17 1.31 14.86
C ALA A 378 -38.14 1.14 15.98
N GLY A 379 -37.03 0.45 15.70
CA GLY A 379 -35.93 0.21 16.65
C GLY A 379 -34.81 1.25 16.58
N LEU A 380 -35.09 2.41 15.98
CA LEU A 380 -34.08 3.45 15.79
C LEU A 380 -33.61 3.99 17.15
N SER A 381 -32.30 4.01 17.37
CA SER A 381 -31.69 4.60 18.55
C SER A 381 -31.08 5.96 18.21
N PHE A 382 -31.07 6.87 19.19
CA PHE A 382 -30.49 8.21 19.04
C PHE A 382 -29.01 8.12 18.67
N GLY A 383 -28.57 8.85 17.65
CA GLY A 383 -27.18 8.84 17.17
C GLY A 383 -27.02 8.35 15.73
N LEU A 384 -25.79 8.04 15.33
CA LEU A 384 -25.51 7.55 13.97
C LEU A 384 -26.09 6.15 13.76
N SER A 385 -26.97 6.03 12.77
CA SER A 385 -27.74 4.82 12.49
C SER A 385 -27.84 4.58 10.99
N GLU A 386 -27.88 3.29 10.64
CA GLU A 386 -28.12 2.83 9.28
C GLU A 386 -29.55 2.30 9.16
N LEU A 387 -30.26 2.68 8.10
CA LEU A 387 -31.63 2.28 7.82
C LEU A 387 -31.75 1.85 6.35
N LYS A 388 -32.58 0.84 6.09
CA LYS A 388 -32.94 0.37 4.74
C LYS A 388 -34.45 0.35 4.64
N GLY A 389 -35.01 1.09 3.68
CA GLY A 389 -36.47 1.23 3.57
C GLY A 389 -36.94 1.82 2.26
N GLN A 390 -38.25 1.83 2.03
CA GLN A 390 -38.89 2.43 0.88
C GLN A 390 -39.27 3.88 1.18
N ILE A 391 -39.02 4.77 0.23
CA ILE A 391 -39.42 6.17 0.33
C ILE A 391 -40.94 6.29 0.18
N ARG A 392 -41.61 6.93 1.14
CA ARG A 392 -43.00 7.33 1.06
C ARG A 392 -43.12 8.84 1.16
N ALA A 393 -44.08 9.41 0.43
CA ALA A 393 -44.37 10.83 0.52
C ALA A 393 -44.84 11.20 1.93
N ASP A 394 -44.42 12.35 2.43
CA ASP A 394 -44.98 12.96 3.63
C ASP A 394 -46.08 13.93 3.22
N GLU A 395 -47.32 13.72 3.67
CA GLU A 395 -48.47 14.56 3.33
C GLU A 395 -48.26 16.04 3.71
N GLN A 396 -47.39 16.30 4.69
CA GLN A 396 -47.04 17.65 5.12
C GLN A 396 -46.09 18.37 4.16
N TYR A 397 -45.35 17.63 3.33
CA TYR A 397 -44.35 18.18 2.42
C TYR A 397 -44.66 17.73 0.99
N PRO A 398 -45.27 18.58 0.15
CA PRO A 398 -45.65 18.19 -1.20
C PRO A 398 -44.43 17.76 -2.02
N LEU A 399 -44.64 16.74 -2.86
CA LEU A 399 -43.60 16.22 -3.74
C LEU A 399 -43.11 17.30 -4.71
N LEU A 400 -41.82 17.26 -5.00
CA LEU A 400 -41.20 18.11 -6.02
C LEU A 400 -41.49 17.57 -7.41
N THR A 401 -41.41 18.44 -8.40
CA THR A 401 -41.67 18.10 -9.80
C THR A 401 -40.40 18.28 -10.63
N ASP A 402 -40.04 17.25 -11.39
CA ASP A 402 -38.90 17.28 -12.31
C ASP A 402 -39.05 18.44 -13.31
N PRO A 403 -38.12 19.41 -13.36
CA PRO A 403 -38.22 20.58 -14.23
C PRO A 403 -38.12 20.25 -15.73
N LEU A 404 -37.74 19.02 -16.11
CA LEU A 404 -37.68 18.58 -17.51
C LEU A 404 -38.90 17.76 -17.94
N LYS A 405 -39.28 16.73 -17.17
CA LYS A 405 -40.36 15.80 -17.57
C LYS A 405 -41.63 15.89 -16.74
N ASN A 406 -41.67 16.74 -15.73
CA ASN A 406 -42.82 16.93 -14.86
C ASN A 406 -43.19 15.66 -14.04
N GLU A 407 -42.20 14.83 -13.69
CA GLU A 407 -42.36 13.65 -12.84
C GLU A 407 -42.19 14.00 -11.34
N ASN A 408 -42.94 13.31 -10.46
CA ASN A 408 -42.85 13.54 -9.02
C ASN A 408 -41.56 12.95 -8.41
N CYS A 409 -40.94 13.68 -7.49
CA CYS A 409 -39.72 13.28 -6.80
C CYS A 409 -39.64 13.87 -5.38
N VAL A 410 -38.82 13.27 -4.51
CA VAL A 410 -38.52 13.81 -3.18
C VAL A 410 -37.24 14.65 -3.15
N ALA A 411 -36.38 14.47 -4.16
CA ALA A 411 -35.18 15.26 -4.34
C ALA A 411 -34.75 15.24 -5.82
N PHE A 412 -34.22 16.36 -6.30
CA PHE A 412 -33.55 16.42 -7.60
C PHE A 412 -32.31 17.31 -7.59
N TYR A 413 -31.40 17.01 -8.51
CA TYR A 413 -30.27 17.84 -8.87
C TYR A 413 -30.35 18.16 -10.36
N TYR A 414 -30.56 19.43 -10.66
CA TYR A 414 -30.64 19.99 -12.00
C TYR A 414 -29.34 20.69 -12.34
N LYS A 415 -28.81 20.45 -13.53
CA LYS A 415 -27.68 21.19 -14.08
C LYS A 415 -27.88 21.54 -15.55
N VAL A 416 -27.42 22.73 -15.92
CA VAL A 416 -27.33 23.18 -17.31
C VAL A 416 -25.86 23.37 -17.65
N GLU A 417 -25.45 22.75 -18.74
CA GLU A 417 -24.09 22.82 -19.26
C GLU A 417 -24.10 23.40 -20.67
N GLU A 418 -23.16 24.28 -20.97
CA GLU A 418 -22.99 24.90 -22.28
C GLU A 418 -21.69 24.39 -22.92
N ARG A 419 -21.73 24.16 -24.23
CA ARG A 419 -20.56 23.81 -25.03
C ARG A 419 -19.65 25.03 -25.17
N SER A 420 -18.36 24.84 -24.92
CA SER A 420 -17.32 25.86 -25.10
C SER A 420 -16.06 25.21 -25.66
N GLY A 421 -15.55 25.73 -26.78
CA GLY A 421 -14.32 25.27 -27.45
C GLY A 421 -14.48 25.11 -28.97
N SER A 422 -13.37 24.97 -29.68
CA SER A 422 -13.34 24.58 -31.10
C SER A 422 -13.54 23.05 -31.22
N ASP A 423 -13.95 22.55 -32.40
CA ASP A 423 -14.21 21.12 -32.66
C ASP A 423 -13.17 20.10 -32.13
N LYS A 424 -11.90 20.52 -31.94
CA LYS A 424 -10.81 19.67 -31.41
C LYS A 424 -10.67 19.66 -29.88
N ASP A 425 -11.27 20.61 -29.16
CA ASP A 425 -11.11 20.83 -27.71
C ASP A 425 -12.44 21.18 -27.03
N GLU A 426 -13.51 20.48 -27.40
CA GLU A 426 -14.86 20.73 -26.89
C GLU A 426 -14.97 20.34 -25.40
N LYS A 427 -15.35 21.31 -24.55
CA LYS A 427 -15.58 21.08 -23.11
C LYS A 427 -16.96 21.60 -22.70
N TRP A 428 -17.67 20.79 -21.92
CA TRP A 428 -18.93 21.18 -21.30
C TRP A 428 -18.65 21.99 -20.03
N LYS A 429 -19.21 23.21 -19.95
CA LYS A 429 -19.09 24.07 -18.78
C LYS A 429 -20.46 24.23 -18.10
N THR A 430 -20.55 23.95 -16.80
CA THR A 430 -21.77 24.17 -16.03
C THR A 430 -22.04 25.66 -15.91
N ILE A 431 -23.21 26.11 -16.35
CA ILE A 431 -23.67 27.50 -16.27
C ILE A 431 -24.70 27.69 -15.15
N GLU A 432 -25.48 26.66 -14.84
CA GLU A 432 -26.48 26.68 -13.78
C GLU A 432 -26.51 25.31 -13.09
N SER A 433 -26.66 25.30 -11.78
CA SER A 433 -27.02 24.10 -11.04
C SER A 433 -27.94 24.42 -9.88
N ARG A 434 -28.96 23.59 -9.68
CA ARG A 434 -29.94 23.71 -8.60
C ARG A 434 -30.14 22.37 -7.92
N LYS A 435 -30.27 22.36 -6.60
CA LYS A 435 -30.62 21.20 -5.79
C LYS A 435 -31.87 21.54 -4.97
N GLU A 436 -32.91 20.72 -5.08
CA GLU A 436 -34.12 20.86 -4.25
C GLU A 436 -34.46 19.49 -3.64
N GLN A 437 -34.92 19.52 -2.39
CA GLN A 437 -35.16 18.31 -1.58
C GLN A 437 -36.29 18.60 -0.59
N VAL A 438 -37.15 17.62 -0.34
CA VAL A 438 -38.23 17.70 0.65
C VAL A 438 -38.16 16.51 1.63
N PRO A 439 -38.59 16.69 2.89
CA PRO A 439 -38.67 15.59 3.84
C PRO A 439 -39.60 14.47 3.36
N PHE A 440 -39.27 13.24 3.73
CA PHE A 440 -40.03 12.05 3.34
C PHE A 440 -40.02 10.99 4.45
N TRP A 441 -40.94 10.04 4.37
CA TRP A 441 -40.95 8.86 5.24
C TRP A 441 -40.08 7.76 4.66
N LEU A 442 -39.23 7.16 5.48
CA LEU A 442 -38.54 5.92 5.17
C LEU A 442 -39.26 4.79 5.91
N GLU A 443 -39.89 3.91 5.15
CA GLU A 443 -40.73 2.81 5.65
C GLU A 443 -40.02 1.45 5.48
N ASP A 444 -39.97 0.66 6.54
CA ASP A 444 -39.51 -0.72 6.54
C ASP A 444 -40.59 -1.66 7.09
N ASP A 445 -40.27 -2.95 7.25
CA ASP A 445 -41.22 -3.96 7.70
C ASP A 445 -41.68 -3.77 9.16
N HIS A 446 -41.05 -2.88 9.92
CA HIS A 446 -41.28 -2.66 11.34
C HIS A 446 -41.89 -1.30 11.66
N GLY A 447 -41.79 -0.32 10.75
CA GLY A 447 -42.40 0.99 10.91
C GLY A 447 -41.90 2.02 9.91
N ARG A 448 -42.02 3.30 10.28
CA ARG A 448 -41.57 4.41 9.45
C ARG A 448 -40.86 5.48 10.27
N VAL A 449 -39.82 6.06 9.70
CA VAL A 449 -39.07 7.18 10.28
C VAL A 449 -39.01 8.33 9.29
N ARG A 450 -39.13 9.57 9.78
CA ARG A 450 -39.00 10.76 8.95
C ARG A 450 -37.54 11.03 8.64
N VAL A 451 -37.24 11.37 7.39
CA VAL A 451 -35.91 11.77 6.93
C VAL A 451 -35.96 13.20 6.43
N TYR A 452 -35.12 14.05 6.99
CA TYR A 452 -34.87 15.41 6.51
C TYR A 452 -33.62 15.39 5.64
N PRO A 453 -33.73 15.34 4.29
CA PRO A 453 -32.58 15.12 3.40
C PRO A 453 -31.63 16.32 3.25
N GLU A 454 -31.87 17.42 3.96
CA GLU A 454 -30.98 18.57 3.93
C GLU A 454 -29.59 18.19 4.45
N GLY A 455 -28.53 18.65 3.75
CA GLY A 455 -27.15 18.20 4.02
C GLY A 455 -26.78 16.82 3.46
N ALA A 456 -27.74 15.97 3.11
CA ALA A 456 -27.46 14.63 2.62
C ALA A 456 -26.73 14.63 1.27
N THR A 457 -25.74 13.73 1.17
CA THR A 457 -25.21 13.28 -0.12
C THR A 457 -26.19 12.27 -0.70
N ILE A 458 -26.86 12.61 -1.79
CA ILE A 458 -27.87 11.76 -2.42
C ILE A 458 -27.32 11.14 -3.70
N ASP A 459 -27.46 9.82 -3.84
CA ASP A 459 -27.32 9.12 -5.12
C ASP A 459 -28.67 9.09 -5.83
N TYR A 460 -28.68 9.57 -7.07
CA TYR A 460 -29.90 9.75 -7.85
C TYR A 460 -29.99 8.65 -8.93
N PRO A 461 -30.90 7.66 -8.77
CA PRO A 461 -30.98 6.52 -9.68
C PRO A 461 -31.45 6.88 -11.09
N LYS A 462 -32.35 7.87 -11.20
CA LYS A 462 -32.93 8.29 -12.47
C LYS A 462 -32.24 9.56 -12.97
N THR A 463 -31.88 9.57 -14.27
CA THR A 463 -31.30 10.73 -14.94
C THR A 463 -32.08 11.02 -16.23
N HIS A 464 -32.55 12.26 -16.38
CA HIS A 464 -33.15 12.78 -17.59
C HIS A 464 -32.20 13.80 -18.22
N THR A 465 -32.01 13.71 -19.53
CA THR A 465 -31.17 14.64 -20.28
C THR A 465 -31.95 15.17 -21.47
N HIS A 466 -31.87 16.47 -21.71
CA HIS A 466 -32.44 17.14 -22.86
C HIS A 466 -31.40 18.10 -23.44
N ASN A 467 -31.21 18.07 -24.76
CA ASN A 467 -30.26 18.97 -25.43
C ASN A 467 -31.04 20.00 -26.24
N ARG A 468 -30.65 21.28 -26.15
CA ARG A 468 -31.25 22.38 -26.93
C ARG A 468 -30.13 23.32 -27.38
N GLY A 469 -29.79 23.28 -28.68
CA GLY A 469 -28.65 24.01 -29.23
C GLY A 469 -27.34 23.58 -28.56
N ASP A 470 -26.56 24.55 -28.11
CA ASP A 470 -25.27 24.32 -27.44
C ASP A 470 -25.40 23.99 -25.94
N ARG A 471 -26.63 23.80 -25.45
CA ARG A 471 -26.91 23.54 -24.04
C ARG A 471 -27.43 22.13 -23.80
N ARG A 472 -26.88 21.49 -22.76
CA ARG A 472 -27.32 20.21 -22.21
C ARG A 472 -27.95 20.44 -20.84
N TYR A 473 -29.20 20.02 -20.71
CA TYR A 473 -29.97 20.05 -19.49
C TYR A 473 -29.98 18.64 -18.90
N THR A 474 -29.52 18.48 -17.66
CA THR A 474 -29.53 17.18 -16.97
C THR A 474 -30.26 17.32 -15.65
N VAL A 475 -31.30 16.51 -15.44
CA VAL A 475 -31.93 16.30 -14.14
C VAL A 475 -31.56 14.93 -13.64
N ARG A 476 -31.12 14.85 -12.39
CA ARG A 476 -31.01 13.60 -11.65
C ARG A 476 -32.00 13.63 -10.50
N LEU A 477 -32.82 12.60 -10.35
CA LEU A 477 -33.93 12.61 -9.39
C LEU A 477 -34.02 11.34 -8.57
N LEU A 478 -34.57 11.50 -7.37
CA LEU A 478 -34.91 10.43 -6.44
C LEU A 478 -36.44 10.37 -6.37
N ALA A 479 -36.99 9.35 -7.02
CA ALA A 479 -38.43 9.14 -7.11
C ALA A 479 -39.02 8.66 -5.77
N PRO A 480 -40.31 8.90 -5.50
CA PRO A 480 -41.01 8.20 -4.44
C PRO A 480 -41.02 6.69 -4.71
N ASP A 481 -41.28 5.89 -3.67
CA ASP A 481 -41.44 4.44 -3.71
C ASP A 481 -40.19 3.65 -4.13
N VAL A 482 -39.02 4.30 -4.14
CA VAL A 482 -37.73 3.63 -4.35
C VAL A 482 -37.18 3.14 -3.01
N LYS A 483 -36.63 1.93 -2.98
CA LYS A 483 -35.88 1.44 -1.81
C LYS A 483 -34.54 2.16 -1.75
N VAL A 484 -34.20 2.67 -0.57
CA VAL A 484 -32.94 3.37 -0.33
C VAL A 484 -32.26 2.88 0.94
N TYR A 485 -30.94 2.87 0.86
CA TYR A 485 -30.02 2.86 1.97
C TYR A 485 -29.86 4.29 2.51
N CYS A 486 -30.07 4.47 3.81
CA CYS A 486 -29.90 5.74 4.50
C CYS A 486 -28.92 5.57 5.67
N LEU A 487 -27.85 6.34 5.67
CA LEU A 487 -26.93 6.46 6.79
C LEU A 487 -26.96 7.91 7.25
N GLY A 488 -27.41 8.16 8.48
CA GLY A 488 -27.53 9.52 8.99
C GLY A 488 -27.67 9.56 10.50
N PHE A 489 -27.75 10.77 11.05
CA PHE A 489 -27.92 10.96 12.48
C PHE A 489 -29.40 10.90 12.84
N ALA A 490 -29.77 9.97 13.71
CA ALA A 490 -31.07 9.90 14.35
C ALA A 490 -31.13 10.90 15.52
N GLY A 491 -31.74 12.05 15.27
CA GLY A 491 -31.99 13.10 16.25
C GLY A 491 -33.46 13.21 16.61
N LEU A 492 -33.81 14.16 17.47
CA LEU A 492 -35.20 14.49 17.76
C LEU A 492 -35.89 15.05 16.51
N ASP A 493 -37.15 14.65 16.27
CA ASP A 493 -37.92 15.24 15.18
C ASP A 493 -38.28 16.70 15.47
N ASN A 494 -38.10 17.56 14.46
CA ASN A 494 -38.29 19.01 14.55
C ASN A 494 -39.72 19.43 14.92
N GLN A 495 -40.73 18.62 14.59
CA GLN A 495 -42.13 18.93 14.89
C GLN A 495 -42.65 18.18 16.12
N ARG A 496 -42.10 17.00 16.38
CA ARG A 496 -42.55 16.05 17.40
C ARG A 496 -41.35 15.51 18.18
N PRO A 497 -40.88 16.23 19.22
CA PRO A 497 -39.69 15.85 19.99
C PRO A 497 -39.83 14.53 20.78
N ASP A 498 -41.00 13.90 20.78
CA ASP A 498 -41.28 12.58 21.35
C ASP A 498 -40.74 11.41 20.49
N ARG A 499 -40.30 11.67 19.26
CA ARG A 499 -39.80 10.63 18.33
C ARG A 499 -38.48 11.03 17.68
N LEU A 500 -37.83 10.04 17.07
CA LEU A 500 -36.61 10.25 16.30
C LEU A 500 -36.91 10.50 14.82
N SER A 501 -36.02 11.27 14.19
CA SER A 501 -35.95 11.49 12.75
C SER A 501 -34.49 11.43 12.29
N VAL A 502 -34.28 11.15 11.01
CA VAL A 502 -32.94 11.12 10.41
C VAL A 502 -32.62 12.47 9.80
N GLN A 503 -31.50 13.05 10.18
CA GLN A 503 -31.08 14.38 9.76
C GLN A 503 -29.55 14.51 9.68
N GLN A 504 -29.09 15.64 9.16
CA GLN A 504 -27.67 15.98 9.17
C GLN A 504 -27.21 16.33 10.59
N ASP A 505 -26.06 15.78 10.98
CA ASP A 505 -25.27 16.29 12.10
C ASP A 505 -23.91 16.79 11.57
N SER A 506 -23.34 17.80 12.23
CA SER A 506 -22.13 18.51 11.81
C SER A 506 -20.90 17.60 11.62
N GLU A 507 -20.86 16.45 12.29
CA GLU A 507 -19.70 15.57 12.33
C GLU A 507 -19.91 14.18 11.72
N THR A 508 -21.14 13.86 11.28
CA THR A 508 -21.46 12.54 10.72
C THR A 508 -21.74 12.59 9.23
N PRO A 509 -21.35 11.54 8.48
CA PRO A 509 -21.75 11.42 7.08
C PRO A 509 -23.24 11.20 6.99
N PHE A 510 -23.91 11.95 6.12
CA PHE A 510 -25.30 11.73 5.77
C PHE A 510 -25.40 11.31 4.30
N LEU A 511 -25.84 10.08 4.07
CA LEU A 511 -25.88 9.44 2.77
C LEU A 511 -27.26 8.82 2.53
N ILE A 512 -27.85 9.13 1.38
CA ILE A 512 -29.06 8.48 0.88
C ILE A 512 -28.72 7.89 -0.49
N SER A 513 -28.93 6.59 -0.67
CA SER A 513 -28.50 5.90 -1.89
C SER A 513 -29.48 4.80 -2.26
N SER A 514 -29.85 4.71 -3.54
CA SER A 514 -30.63 3.58 -4.07
C SER A 514 -29.78 2.34 -4.40
N LYS A 515 -28.46 2.44 -4.29
CA LYS A 515 -27.54 1.31 -4.46
C LYS A 515 -27.42 0.53 -3.16
N ASP A 516 -27.14 -0.77 -3.32
CA ASP A 516 -26.82 -1.63 -2.19
C ASP A 516 -25.53 -1.17 -1.48
N GLU A 517 -25.43 -1.51 -0.20
CA GLU A 517 -24.29 -1.19 0.66
C GLU A 517 -22.96 -1.63 0.01
N ASP A 518 -22.93 -2.85 -0.52
CA ASP A 518 -21.76 -3.42 -1.21
C ASP A 518 -21.33 -2.58 -2.42
N ASP A 519 -22.28 -2.01 -3.18
CA ASP A 519 -22.01 -1.20 -4.37
C ASP A 519 -21.53 0.21 -4.02
N ILE A 520 -22.03 0.78 -2.92
CA ILE A 520 -21.56 2.05 -2.35
C ILE A 520 -20.10 1.88 -1.90
N VAL A 521 -19.85 0.80 -1.16
CA VAL A 521 -18.54 0.43 -0.65
C VAL A 521 -17.56 0.12 -1.80
N LEU A 522 -17.99 -0.58 -2.84
CA LEU A 522 -17.16 -0.89 -4.02
C LEU A 522 -16.72 0.38 -4.75
N ASN A 523 -17.68 1.25 -5.08
CA ASN A 523 -17.41 2.42 -5.91
C ASN A 523 -16.52 3.46 -5.20
N ARG A 524 -16.65 3.56 -3.88
CA ARG A 524 -15.89 4.52 -3.07
C ARG A 524 -14.58 3.91 -2.54
N GLY A 525 -14.55 2.59 -2.29
CA GLY A 525 -13.40 1.85 -1.77
C GLY A 525 -12.40 1.35 -2.82
N ALA A 526 -12.80 1.16 -4.08
CA ALA A 526 -11.88 0.66 -5.13
C ALA A 526 -10.63 1.54 -5.31
N ARG A 527 -10.78 2.87 -5.22
CA ARG A 527 -9.63 3.80 -5.26
C ARG A 527 -8.68 3.58 -4.08
N SER A 528 -9.25 3.30 -2.91
CA SER A 528 -8.49 3.04 -1.70
C SER A 528 -7.66 1.75 -1.84
N PHE A 529 -8.24 0.69 -2.40
CA PHE A 529 -7.50 -0.56 -2.67
C PHE A 529 -6.34 -0.36 -3.64
N VAL A 530 -6.53 0.44 -4.70
CA VAL A 530 -5.46 0.81 -5.62
C VAL A 530 -4.37 1.63 -4.91
N SER A 531 -4.73 2.57 -4.03
CA SER A 531 -3.72 3.30 -3.25
C SER A 531 -2.99 2.42 -2.23
N ILE A 532 -3.65 1.42 -1.63
CA ILE A 532 -3.00 0.42 -0.76
C ILE A 532 -1.99 -0.38 -1.59
N ALA A 533 -2.42 -0.87 -2.77
CA ALA A 533 -1.58 -1.63 -3.69
C ALA A 533 -0.31 -0.87 -4.08
N ALA A 534 -0.48 0.38 -4.51
CA ALA A 534 0.63 1.24 -4.94
C ALA A 534 1.55 1.61 -3.77
N SER A 535 1.00 1.93 -2.60
CA SER A 535 1.77 2.18 -1.38
C SER A 535 2.62 0.98 -0.99
N LEU A 536 2.04 -0.23 -1.00
CA LEU A 536 2.76 -1.47 -0.69
C LEU A 536 3.91 -1.73 -1.67
N GLY A 537 3.65 -1.56 -2.97
CA GLY A 537 4.69 -1.71 -4.01
C GLY A 537 5.84 -0.72 -3.82
N LEU A 538 5.55 0.53 -3.46
CA LEU A 538 6.56 1.54 -3.19
C LEU A 538 7.35 1.26 -1.90
N PHE A 539 6.70 0.74 -0.84
CA PHE A 539 7.40 0.33 0.38
C PHE A 539 8.37 -0.82 0.11
N LEU A 540 7.96 -1.82 -0.68
CA LEU A 540 8.83 -2.90 -1.11
C LEU A 540 9.99 -2.43 -1.98
N PHE A 541 9.71 -1.57 -2.96
CA PHE A 541 10.74 -0.92 -3.77
C PHE A 541 11.75 -0.19 -2.88
N THR A 542 11.27 0.59 -1.91
CA THR A 542 12.11 1.34 -0.98
C THR A 542 12.96 0.40 -0.12
N ALA A 543 12.35 -0.63 0.46
CA ALA A 543 13.06 -1.60 1.31
C ALA A 543 14.14 -2.35 0.54
N THR A 544 13.81 -2.87 -0.65
CA THR A 544 14.79 -3.58 -1.48
C THR A 544 15.86 -2.64 -2.02
N SER A 545 15.53 -1.40 -2.37
CA SER A 545 16.52 -0.41 -2.83
C SER A 545 17.50 -0.06 -1.72
N LEU A 546 17.01 0.08 -0.48
CA LEU A 546 17.83 0.29 0.72
C LEU A 546 18.68 -0.94 1.09
N LEU A 547 18.27 -2.15 0.75
CA LEU A 547 19.10 -3.35 0.95
C LEU A 547 20.12 -3.53 -0.18
N ALA A 548 19.73 -3.22 -1.42
CA ALA A 548 20.63 -3.19 -2.58
C ALA A 548 21.74 -2.15 -2.42
N ALA A 549 21.42 -1.10 -1.68
CA ALA A 549 22.31 -0.08 -1.21
C ALA A 549 23.59 -0.66 -0.59
N ASP A 550 23.45 -1.56 0.41
CA ASP A 550 24.50 -1.94 1.36
C ASP A 550 25.68 -2.73 0.74
N GLY A 551 25.68 -2.95 -0.58
CA GLY A 551 26.75 -3.66 -1.30
C GLY A 551 26.81 -5.16 -1.07
N ARG A 552 26.08 -5.64 -0.05
CA ARG A 552 25.93 -7.04 0.33
C ARG A 552 24.59 -7.58 -0.15
N PHE A 553 24.13 -7.11 -1.30
CA PHE A 553 22.87 -7.60 -1.84
C PHE A 553 23.04 -9.09 -2.15
N SER A 554 22.25 -9.92 -1.47
CA SER A 554 22.18 -11.36 -1.62
C SER A 554 20.72 -11.77 -1.85
N PRO A 555 20.43 -12.90 -2.51
CA PRO A 555 19.04 -13.34 -2.67
C PRO A 555 18.33 -13.65 -1.34
N ASP A 556 19.04 -13.81 -0.23
CA ASP A 556 18.43 -13.89 1.11
C ASP A 556 17.82 -12.55 1.58
N ASN A 557 18.30 -11.40 1.08
CA ASN A 557 17.68 -10.11 1.32
C ASN A 557 16.27 -10.02 0.72
N LEU A 558 15.94 -10.86 -0.27
CA LEU A 558 14.56 -10.99 -0.74
C LEU A 558 13.63 -11.51 0.36
N LEU A 559 14.10 -12.41 1.24
CA LEU A 559 13.30 -12.88 2.38
C LEU A 559 13.07 -11.75 3.39
N LEU A 560 14.08 -10.92 3.67
CA LEU A 560 13.90 -9.74 4.53
C LEU A 560 12.90 -8.76 3.91
N SER A 561 13.00 -8.52 2.60
CA SER A 561 12.03 -7.68 1.90
C SER A 561 10.61 -8.28 1.91
N ALA A 562 10.49 -9.61 1.89
CA ALA A 562 9.22 -10.32 1.98
C ALA A 562 8.50 -10.07 3.31
N LEU A 563 9.23 -9.80 4.40
CA LEU A 563 8.68 -9.46 5.71
C LEU A 563 8.17 -8.01 5.81
N MET A 564 8.56 -7.13 4.88
CA MET A 564 8.09 -5.75 4.89
C MET A 564 6.60 -5.64 4.56
N VAL A 565 6.07 -6.53 3.72
CA VAL A 565 4.64 -6.57 3.39
C VAL A 565 3.77 -6.78 4.64
N PRO A 566 3.91 -7.89 5.39
CA PRO A 566 3.09 -8.10 6.58
C PRO A 566 3.32 -7.00 7.63
N LEU A 567 4.52 -6.45 7.75
CA LEU A 567 4.82 -5.35 8.66
C LEU A 567 4.03 -4.07 8.33
N VAL A 568 4.13 -3.59 7.08
CA VAL A 568 3.41 -2.39 6.61
C VAL A 568 1.90 -2.58 6.75
N LEU A 569 1.42 -3.79 6.47
CA LEU A 569 0.00 -4.10 6.51
C LEU A 569 -0.54 -4.21 7.94
N CYS A 570 0.27 -4.74 8.87
CA CYS A 570 0.00 -4.71 10.29
C CYS A 570 -0.08 -3.26 10.81
N LEU A 571 0.84 -2.38 10.39
CA LEU A 571 0.79 -0.95 10.73
C LEU A 571 -0.47 -0.28 10.17
N TYR A 572 -0.80 -0.56 8.90
CA TYR A 572 -2.01 -0.06 8.25
C TYR A 572 -3.27 -0.43 9.02
N LEU A 573 -3.39 -1.71 9.40
CA LEU A 573 -4.50 -2.20 10.21
C LEU A 573 -4.51 -1.58 11.62
N GLY A 574 -3.36 -1.48 12.28
CA GLY A 574 -3.24 -0.87 13.60
C GLY A 574 -3.78 0.57 13.62
N VAL A 575 -3.41 1.39 12.63
CA VAL A 575 -3.90 2.77 12.50
C VAL A 575 -5.42 2.79 12.26
N LEU A 576 -5.92 1.92 11.39
CA LEU A 576 -7.35 1.82 11.13
C LEU A 576 -8.12 1.43 12.41
N HIS A 577 -7.73 0.36 13.10
CA HIS A 577 -8.39 -0.11 14.32
C HIS A 577 -8.33 0.91 15.45
N TYR A 578 -7.19 1.60 15.61
CA TYR A 578 -7.09 2.71 16.56
C TYR A 578 -8.13 3.81 16.28
N ASN A 579 -8.28 4.21 15.01
CA ASN A 579 -9.26 5.23 14.64
C ASN A 579 -10.70 4.79 14.90
N ASP A 580 -11.03 3.52 14.68
CA ASP A 580 -12.36 2.96 15.01
C ASP A 580 -12.63 3.00 16.53
N MET A 581 -11.64 2.65 17.34
CA MET A 581 -11.77 2.70 18.81
C MET A 581 -11.95 4.14 19.31
N VAL A 582 -11.24 5.11 18.73
CA VAL A 582 -11.42 6.54 19.03
C VAL A 582 -12.83 6.99 18.62
N PHE A 583 -13.32 6.55 17.47
CA PHE A 583 -14.69 6.84 17.03
C PHE A 583 -15.74 6.30 18.01
N LEU A 584 -15.62 5.04 18.44
CA LEU A 584 -16.52 4.44 19.41
C LEU A 584 -16.46 5.15 20.77
N LYS A 585 -15.26 5.51 21.24
CA LYS A 585 -15.08 6.29 22.47
C LYS A 585 -15.77 7.65 22.37
N ASN A 586 -15.62 8.34 21.24
CA ASN A 586 -16.28 9.63 21.02
C ASN A 586 -17.80 9.49 20.93
N ARG A 587 -18.32 8.39 20.36
CA ARG A 587 -19.75 8.07 20.35
C ARG A 587 -20.30 7.92 21.77
N VAL A 588 -19.61 7.17 22.63
CA VAL A 588 -19.97 7.04 24.06
C VAL A 588 -19.94 8.39 24.76
N ASN A 589 -18.89 9.19 24.56
CA ASN A 589 -18.74 10.50 25.19
C ASN A 589 -19.84 11.50 24.75
N ARG A 590 -20.28 11.44 23.50
CA ARG A 590 -21.41 12.25 23.00
C ARG A 590 -22.72 11.83 23.67
N ALA A 591 -23.01 10.53 23.71
CA ALA A 591 -24.19 10.02 24.39
C ALA A 591 -24.21 10.42 25.88
N ARG A 592 -23.04 10.37 26.53
CA ARG A 592 -22.83 10.86 27.90
C ARG A 592 -23.19 12.35 28.04
N ALA A 593 -22.63 13.21 27.20
CA ALA A 593 -22.85 14.65 27.24
C ALA A 593 -24.32 15.04 26.98
N ASN A 594 -25.01 14.30 26.11
CA ASN A 594 -26.44 14.50 25.86
C ASN A 594 -27.29 14.19 27.10
N ILE A 595 -26.97 13.11 27.82
CA ILE A 595 -27.62 12.79 29.10
C ILE A 595 -27.36 13.89 30.13
N ASP A 596 -26.09 14.30 30.29
CA ASP A 596 -25.69 15.34 31.24
C ASP A 596 -26.43 16.66 30.98
N THR A 597 -26.64 17.01 29.70
CA THR A 597 -27.40 18.21 29.31
C THR A 597 -28.87 18.13 29.76
N ILE A 598 -29.51 16.98 29.62
CA ILE A 598 -30.90 16.78 30.06
C ILE A 598 -31.03 16.73 31.58
N LEU A 599 -30.08 16.10 32.27
CA LEU A 599 -30.03 16.11 33.73
C LEU A 599 -29.84 17.54 34.26
N GLN A 600 -29.00 18.35 33.62
CA GLN A 600 -28.86 19.77 33.94
C GLN A 600 -30.18 20.54 33.72
N GLN A 601 -30.81 20.39 32.55
CA GLN A 601 -32.07 21.06 32.26
C GLN A 601 -33.15 20.72 33.27
N ARG A 602 -33.26 19.45 33.68
CA ARG A 602 -34.20 19.01 34.73
C ARG A 602 -33.85 19.62 36.09
N HIS A 603 -32.57 19.63 36.45
CA HIS A 603 -32.11 20.24 37.69
C HIS A 603 -32.49 21.73 37.77
N ASP A 604 -32.34 22.46 36.66
CA ASP A 604 -32.65 23.89 36.56
C ASP A 604 -34.15 24.21 36.69
N LEU A 605 -35.04 23.22 36.61
CA LEU A 605 -36.50 23.40 36.80
C LEU A 605 -36.91 23.45 38.29
N TRP A 606 -36.15 22.82 39.19
CA TRP A 606 -36.52 22.72 40.61
C TRP A 606 -36.63 24.08 41.31
N PRO A 607 -35.73 25.07 41.10
CA PRO A 607 -35.87 26.40 41.70
C PRO A 607 -37.15 27.13 41.25
N MET A 608 -37.54 26.98 39.99
CA MET A 608 -38.77 27.57 39.45
C MET A 608 -40.00 27.00 40.17
N LEU A 609 -40.03 25.68 40.36
CA LEU A 609 -41.10 25.00 41.08
C LEU A 609 -41.12 25.40 42.57
N GLU A 610 -39.96 25.46 43.23
CA GLU A 610 -39.85 25.82 44.65
C GLU A 610 -40.51 27.17 44.97
N ASN A 611 -40.25 28.19 44.16
CA ASN A 611 -40.84 29.52 44.36
C ASN A 611 -42.37 29.48 44.28
N THR A 612 -42.91 28.67 43.37
CA THR A 612 -44.36 28.52 43.17
C THR A 612 -45.01 27.72 44.31
N VAL A 613 -44.40 26.61 44.72
CA VAL A 613 -44.88 25.78 45.83
C VAL A 613 -44.76 26.51 47.17
N LYS A 614 -43.73 27.35 47.36
CA LYS A 614 -43.60 28.19 48.57
C LYS A 614 -44.74 29.20 48.70
N ALA A 615 -45.17 29.79 47.60
CA ALA A 615 -46.22 30.80 47.59
C ALA A 615 -47.62 30.21 47.85
N ALA A 616 -47.90 29.02 47.31
CA ALA A 616 -49.25 28.45 47.32
C ALA A 616 -49.45 27.25 48.28
N MET A 617 -48.38 26.56 48.69
CA MET A 617 -48.46 25.32 49.48
C MET A 617 -47.51 25.37 50.69
N ALA A 618 -47.44 26.51 51.38
CA ALA A 618 -46.52 26.75 52.50
C ALA A 618 -46.66 25.74 53.67
N HIS A 619 -47.83 25.11 53.82
CA HIS A 619 -48.09 24.10 54.86
C HIS A 619 -47.57 22.69 54.51
N GLU A 620 -47.22 22.41 53.23
CA GLU A 620 -46.72 21.12 52.75
C GLU A 620 -45.21 20.96 52.99
N LYS A 621 -44.82 20.89 54.27
CA LYS A 621 -43.40 20.81 54.68
C LYS A 621 -42.65 19.62 54.08
N GLN A 622 -43.31 18.48 53.90
CA GLN A 622 -42.68 17.27 53.37
C GLN A 622 -42.37 17.39 51.87
N LEU A 623 -43.26 18.01 51.08
CA LEU A 623 -43.04 18.28 49.67
C LEU A 623 -41.93 19.33 49.49
N MET A 624 -41.98 20.41 50.27
CA MET A 624 -40.96 21.46 50.26
C MET A 624 -39.57 20.89 50.61
N ALA A 625 -39.46 20.03 51.63
CA ALA A 625 -38.20 19.40 52.01
C ALA A 625 -37.60 18.56 50.87
N ARG A 626 -38.43 17.83 50.11
CA ARG A 626 -37.98 17.05 48.94
C ARG A 626 -37.49 17.96 47.81
N ILE A 627 -38.24 19.02 47.48
CA ILE A 627 -37.84 19.98 46.43
C ILE A 627 -36.53 20.68 46.81
N VAL A 628 -36.41 21.17 48.04
CA VAL A 628 -35.19 21.82 48.54
C VAL A 628 -34.01 20.86 48.52
N SER A 629 -34.21 19.58 48.87
CA SER A 629 -33.14 18.57 48.79
C SER A 629 -32.65 18.33 47.36
N LEU A 630 -33.56 18.24 46.39
CA LEU A 630 -33.22 18.04 44.98
C LEU A 630 -32.54 19.27 44.36
N ARG A 631 -32.93 20.48 44.78
CA ARG A 631 -32.26 21.72 44.39
C ARG A 631 -30.86 21.85 44.99
N ALA A 632 -30.68 21.46 46.25
CA ALA A 632 -29.42 21.65 46.96
C ALA A 632 -28.32 20.68 46.49
N GLU A 633 -28.70 19.54 45.92
CA GLU A 633 -27.76 18.59 45.32
C GLU A 633 -27.26 19.11 43.97
N PRO A 634 -25.98 18.89 43.61
CA PRO A 634 -25.51 19.22 42.28
C PRO A 634 -26.25 18.38 41.23
N PRO A 635 -26.38 18.88 40.00
CA PRO A 635 -26.98 18.15 38.88
C PRO A 635 -26.27 16.79 38.73
N ALA A 636 -27.05 15.73 38.55
CA ALA A 636 -26.49 14.41 38.31
C ALA A 636 -25.66 14.41 37.02
N SER A 637 -24.56 13.67 37.03
CA SER A 637 -23.69 13.50 35.87
C SER A 637 -23.44 12.01 35.60
N MET A 638 -23.20 11.69 34.34
CA MET A 638 -22.91 10.35 33.84
C MET A 638 -21.48 9.88 34.14
N GLU A 639 -20.95 10.21 35.33
CA GLU A 639 -19.76 9.54 35.86
C GLU A 639 -20.06 8.08 36.21
N SER A 640 -21.27 7.82 36.71
CA SER A 640 -21.77 6.49 37.05
C SER A 640 -23.25 6.39 36.75
N ALA A 641 -23.62 5.38 35.94
CA ALA A 641 -25.03 5.06 35.65
C ALA A 641 -25.86 4.89 36.93
N ALA A 642 -25.27 4.27 37.97
CA ALA A 642 -25.94 4.06 39.25
C ALA A 642 -26.22 5.38 40.02
N ASN A 643 -25.38 6.40 39.86
CA ASN A 643 -25.64 7.71 40.50
C ASN A 643 -26.81 8.41 39.80
N VAL A 644 -26.86 8.36 38.48
CA VAL A 644 -27.97 8.92 37.69
C VAL A 644 -29.28 8.22 38.05
N GLU A 645 -29.32 6.88 38.11
CA GLU A 645 -30.53 6.13 38.50
C GLU A 645 -31.03 6.52 39.90
N ARG A 646 -30.14 6.73 40.88
CA ARG A 646 -30.52 7.17 42.23
C ARG A 646 -31.14 8.56 42.22
N THR A 647 -30.57 9.51 41.47
CA THR A 647 -31.12 10.87 41.39
C THR A 647 -32.48 10.86 40.70
N LEU A 648 -32.62 10.14 39.59
CA LEU A 648 -33.90 10.01 38.88
C LEU A 648 -34.99 9.39 39.75
N ALA A 649 -34.68 8.37 40.56
CA ALA A 649 -35.64 7.77 41.49
C ALA A 649 -36.13 8.80 42.54
N ARG A 650 -35.26 9.70 43.00
CA ARG A 650 -35.63 10.78 43.93
C ARG A 650 -36.48 11.86 43.23
N GLU A 651 -36.13 12.25 42.01
CA GLU A 651 -36.92 13.18 41.20
C GLU A 651 -38.34 12.65 40.93
N GLN A 652 -38.44 11.37 40.53
CA GLN A 652 -39.71 10.69 40.32
C GLN A 652 -40.54 10.64 41.60
N ALA A 653 -39.93 10.29 42.75
CA ALA A 653 -40.63 10.28 44.03
C ALA A 653 -41.14 11.68 44.44
N ALA A 654 -40.36 12.74 44.23
CA ALA A 654 -40.80 14.11 44.49
C ALA A 654 -41.94 14.54 43.55
N THR A 655 -41.85 14.19 42.27
CA THR A 655 -42.88 14.49 41.26
C THR A 655 -44.20 13.74 41.54
N GLN A 656 -44.13 12.50 42.02
CA GLN A 656 -45.31 11.73 42.43
C GLN A 656 -46.00 12.34 43.65
N VAL A 657 -45.23 12.76 44.67
CA VAL A 657 -45.78 13.47 45.83
C VAL A 657 -46.42 14.79 45.41
N LEU A 658 -45.79 15.53 44.50
CA LEU A 658 -46.35 16.76 43.94
C LEU A 658 -47.68 16.49 43.23
N LYS A 659 -47.77 15.46 42.36
CA LYS A 659 -49.02 15.06 41.69
C LYS A 659 -50.13 14.76 42.68
N ALA A 660 -49.83 13.96 43.71
CA ALA A 660 -50.81 13.60 44.73
C ALA A 660 -51.34 14.83 45.48
N ARG A 661 -50.46 15.79 45.78
CA ARG A 661 -50.84 17.01 46.50
C ARG A 661 -51.55 18.05 45.62
N ILE A 662 -51.25 18.14 44.33
CA ILE A 662 -51.94 19.09 43.43
C ILE A 662 -53.45 18.83 43.36
N GLU A 663 -53.90 17.58 43.53
CA GLU A 663 -55.33 17.26 43.56
C GLU A 663 -56.06 17.91 44.76
N ASP A 664 -55.35 18.13 45.87
CA ASP A 664 -55.91 18.79 47.06
C ASP A 664 -55.97 20.33 46.92
N TYR A 665 -55.29 20.92 45.91
CA TYR A 665 -55.16 22.38 45.71
C TYR A 665 -55.56 22.79 44.27
N PRO A 666 -56.86 23.07 44.00
CA PRO A 666 -57.38 23.37 42.67
C PRO A 666 -56.70 24.57 41.98
N GLU A 667 -56.29 25.59 42.74
CA GLU A 667 -55.56 26.74 42.19
C GLU A 667 -54.20 26.36 41.57
N MET A 668 -53.53 25.35 42.12
CA MET A 668 -52.23 24.88 41.65
C MET A 668 -52.35 23.99 40.41
N LYS A 669 -53.47 23.27 40.28
CA LYS A 669 -53.77 22.42 39.13
C LYS A 669 -53.85 23.21 37.83
N ASN A 670 -54.36 24.44 37.89
CA ASN A 670 -54.48 25.34 36.74
C ASN A 670 -53.32 26.35 36.65
N HIS A 671 -52.33 26.28 37.54
CA HIS A 671 -51.22 27.22 37.55
C HIS A 671 -50.26 26.93 36.40
N GLU A 672 -50.04 27.92 35.52
CA GLU A 672 -49.26 27.76 34.29
C GLU A 672 -47.85 27.20 34.53
N VAL A 673 -47.17 27.66 35.58
CA VAL A 673 -45.82 27.20 35.96
C VAL A 673 -45.80 25.72 36.35
N VAL A 674 -46.81 25.24 37.07
CA VAL A 674 -46.90 23.84 37.52
C VAL A 674 -47.23 22.93 36.34
N GLY A 675 -48.18 23.33 35.50
CA GLY A 675 -48.50 22.61 34.26
C GLY A 675 -47.30 22.51 33.31
N ARG A 676 -46.57 23.63 33.13
CA ARG A 676 -45.35 23.68 32.31
C ARG A 676 -44.23 22.81 32.88
N PHE A 677 -44.01 22.85 34.20
CA PHE A 677 -43.03 21.97 34.87
C PHE A 677 -43.36 20.49 34.60
N MET A 678 -44.61 20.08 34.77
CA MET A 678 -45.03 18.70 34.54
C MET A 678 -44.87 18.26 33.09
N ALA A 679 -45.18 19.14 32.13
CA ALA A 679 -44.98 18.88 30.71
C ALA A 679 -43.49 18.68 30.39
N ILE A 680 -42.62 19.61 30.79
CA ILE A 680 -41.17 19.52 30.53
C ILE A 680 -40.56 18.30 31.23
N MET A 681 -40.98 17.99 32.46
CA MET A 681 -40.50 16.79 33.16
C MET A 681 -40.93 15.50 32.46
N ALA A 682 -42.15 15.43 31.93
CA ALA A 682 -42.61 14.28 31.15
C ALA A 682 -41.85 14.14 29.83
N ASP A 683 -41.68 15.24 29.08
CA ASP A 683 -40.96 15.24 27.80
C ASP A 683 -39.48 14.86 27.98
N THR A 684 -38.82 15.43 28.99
CA THR A 684 -37.43 15.10 29.31
C THR A 684 -37.27 13.68 29.84
N GLU A 685 -38.25 13.09 30.51
CA GLU A 685 -38.23 11.68 30.93
C GLU A 685 -38.25 10.74 29.72
N SER A 686 -39.18 10.97 28.79
CA SER A 686 -39.25 10.20 27.54
C SER A 686 -37.96 10.33 26.73
N TYR A 687 -37.41 11.54 26.63
CA TYR A 687 -36.15 11.75 25.92
C TYR A 687 -34.95 11.11 26.64
N LEU A 688 -34.90 11.19 27.97
CA LEU A 688 -33.85 10.57 28.77
C LEU A 688 -33.88 9.05 28.64
N ALA A 689 -35.06 8.43 28.56
CA ALA A 689 -35.19 7.00 28.31
C ALA A 689 -34.53 6.59 26.97
N LEU A 690 -34.76 7.36 25.90
CA LEU A 690 -34.12 7.14 24.60
C LEU A 690 -32.60 7.30 24.67
N LEU A 691 -32.10 8.33 25.36
CA LEU A 691 -30.67 8.58 25.52
C LEU A 691 -29.98 7.50 26.37
N ARG A 692 -30.63 7.00 27.42
CA ARG A 692 -30.11 5.90 28.27
C ARG A 692 -29.94 4.60 27.47
N ASN A 693 -30.91 4.27 26.62
CA ASN A 693 -30.81 3.10 25.73
C ASN A 693 -29.66 3.27 24.74
N SER A 694 -29.57 4.42 24.06
CA SER A 694 -28.48 4.72 23.12
C SER A 694 -27.09 4.71 23.78
N TYR A 695 -26.97 5.24 25.00
CA TYR A 695 -25.73 5.19 25.78
C TYR A 695 -25.34 3.75 26.11
N THR A 696 -26.28 2.94 26.61
CA THR A 696 -26.04 1.52 26.95
C THR A 696 -25.58 0.73 25.73
N ASP A 697 -26.23 0.91 24.58
CA ASP A 697 -25.84 0.24 23.33
C ASP A 697 -24.44 0.68 22.88
N SER A 698 -24.15 1.98 22.93
CA SER A 698 -22.84 2.51 22.55
C SER A 698 -21.73 2.03 23.50
N ALA A 699 -22.00 2.00 24.81
CA ALA A 699 -21.11 1.50 25.85
C ALA A 699 -20.84 0.00 25.67
N MET A 700 -21.88 -0.79 25.37
CA MET A 700 -21.76 -2.23 25.10
C MET A 700 -20.86 -2.48 23.88
N ILE A 701 -21.14 -1.83 22.74
CA ILE A 701 -20.33 -1.98 21.51
C ILE A 701 -18.87 -1.61 21.78
N TYR A 702 -18.62 -0.49 22.45
CA TYR A 702 -17.26 -0.06 22.80
C TYR A 702 -16.57 -1.06 23.74
N ASN A 703 -17.23 -1.49 24.82
CA ASN A 703 -16.69 -2.43 25.80
C ASN A 703 -16.39 -3.80 25.18
N THR A 704 -17.28 -4.32 24.35
CA THR A 704 -17.05 -5.57 23.59
C THR A 704 -15.84 -5.39 22.67
N ARG A 705 -15.75 -4.27 21.95
CA ARG A 705 -14.67 -4.04 20.98
C ARG A 705 -13.30 -4.05 21.63
N ILE A 706 -13.11 -3.33 22.74
CA ILE A 706 -11.84 -3.27 23.47
C ILE A 706 -11.43 -4.61 24.11
N GLN A 707 -12.34 -5.59 24.18
CA GLN A 707 -12.10 -6.93 24.74
C GLN A 707 -11.91 -8.02 23.66
N THR A 708 -12.07 -7.69 22.38
CA THR A 708 -11.96 -8.63 21.25
C THR A 708 -10.63 -8.49 20.52
N LEU A 709 -10.03 -9.60 20.07
CA LEU A 709 -8.84 -9.56 19.20
C LEU A 709 -9.23 -9.13 17.78
N PRO A 710 -8.43 -8.29 17.10
CA PRO A 710 -7.10 -7.79 17.50
C PRO A 710 -7.10 -6.53 18.40
N ASP A 711 -8.25 -5.86 18.55
CA ASP A 711 -8.39 -4.56 19.23
C ASP A 711 -7.95 -4.58 20.69
N LEU A 712 -8.03 -5.74 21.37
CA LEU A 712 -7.52 -5.95 22.72
C LEU A 712 -6.05 -5.54 22.89
N LEU A 713 -5.20 -5.82 21.90
CA LEU A 713 -3.78 -5.47 21.94
C LEU A 713 -3.58 -3.96 21.89
N LEU A 714 -4.34 -3.28 21.04
CA LEU A 714 -4.33 -1.82 20.93
C LEU A 714 -4.95 -1.17 22.17
N ALA A 715 -6.01 -1.77 22.72
CA ALA A 715 -6.65 -1.31 23.95
C ALA A 715 -5.69 -1.32 25.13
N TRP A 716 -4.92 -2.40 25.28
CA TRP A 716 -3.87 -2.51 26.29
C TRP A 716 -2.75 -1.48 26.05
N LEU A 717 -2.24 -1.38 24.83
CA LEU A 717 -1.12 -0.48 24.49
C LEU A 717 -1.48 1.00 24.69
N PHE A 718 -2.69 1.42 24.29
CA PHE A 718 -3.15 2.81 24.35
C PHE A 718 -4.07 3.12 25.54
N ARG A 719 -4.23 2.18 26.48
CA ARG A 719 -5.00 2.33 27.74
C ARG A 719 -6.48 2.69 27.53
N PHE A 720 -7.13 2.09 26.52
CA PHE A 720 -8.59 2.17 26.41
C PHE A 720 -9.23 1.36 27.54
N ARG A 721 -10.13 2.01 28.30
CA ARG A 721 -10.78 1.41 29.47
C ARG A 721 -12.27 1.21 29.24
N PRO A 722 -12.88 0.18 29.83
CA PRO A 722 -14.33 0.00 29.81
C PRO A 722 -15.06 1.17 30.48
N VAL A 723 -16.28 1.43 30.03
CA VAL A 723 -17.21 2.42 30.60
C VAL A 723 -18.38 1.74 31.31
N SER A 724 -18.99 2.43 32.27
CA SER A 724 -20.20 1.95 32.94
C SER A 724 -21.42 1.96 32.00
N GLN A 725 -22.37 1.06 32.21
CA GLN A 725 -23.61 0.94 31.42
C GLN A 725 -24.82 0.91 32.37
N PHE A 726 -26.00 1.30 31.89
CA PHE A 726 -27.23 1.13 32.66
C PHE A 726 -27.64 -0.35 32.70
N SER A 727 -28.32 -0.76 33.78
CA SER A 727 -28.89 -2.10 33.87
C SER A 727 -30.11 -2.21 32.94
N LYS A 728 -30.27 -3.34 32.24
CA LYS A 728 -31.47 -3.60 31.43
C LYS A 728 -32.71 -3.94 32.27
N ASP A 729 -32.54 -4.18 33.57
CA ASP A 729 -33.61 -4.61 34.48
C ASP A 729 -34.38 -3.45 35.12
N GLY A 730 -34.10 -2.21 34.73
CA GLY A 730 -34.73 -1.00 35.29
C GLY A 730 -35.50 -0.12 34.29
N SER A 731 -35.84 -0.65 33.09
CA SER A 731 -36.71 0.01 32.10
C SER A 731 -38.13 -0.53 32.17
#